data_AF-A0A6L6PPT6-F1
#
_entry.id   AF-A0A6L6PPT6-F1
#
_cell.length_a   1.000
_cell.length_b   1.000
_cell.length_c   1.000
_cell.angle_alpha   90.00
_cell.angle_beta   90.00
_cell.angle_gamma   90.00
#
_symmetry.space_group_name_H-M   'P 1'
#
loop_
_entity.id
_entity.type
_entity.pdbx_description
1 polymer ?
#
loop_
_entity_poly.entity_id
_entity_poly.type
_entity_poly.pdbx_seq_one_letter_code
_entity_poly.pdbx_strand_id
1 'polypeptide(L)'
;MPRFIHTILQAWSERQRARRRSANLRAGQRAGARSRIMWLALASLCVALGGGVLIAGHARHLAASTASTPQSAANVRAANAYQSVLPGIAFTVPEQAGISVTLHPGGALLVASGMQAAPPVRVDLCSQMRSPTDNRLLPLRLGYRFDDVQRWVASNAQIPLRNVLLVADSSTGADTIPEIQIEGTARADFADPLSEPLQLSWRSKQTDTRWLSDASFGQIEQGASGQVALRQQGWLLWGANAALRLERRSNAMCPQAGELLVQMYRAAAPAVSVAAAGVGTSLANVVSTALGPALVVAFPARGRAVGTYLAPGAYQVPNAAASALEDQALFEQLQAEGLVRLTASGTIELAPRDLPQWQVAGAGERAAELRNWRQIKPGPATHKLFKRLYYQADGAYVRQQIDIYNSERRLLAWRIKAPEGLALDWTASAGGGDAPLMVATTSQMPVSASRLFASLPQGWQPWIRVARWPQGGDSDGARPTVHLTVTLPRAASGGEVLHLLVAGRVVGGTANIGDFAGSASARIPGAVPQLAPACAGRTCASNADAIARLAPACAGRTCASNADAIARLAPACTGRACASSSDVQQITLTLQAGARTVQLDVQPLDFNAPEDQKYRHLRVANGRLIWQALAQTDNTASHTAAPSPVQLEDRNGSTLWADGAPSEAATEAGLAPLLGLNTEHASSIAGMLARLPASDGAVRASLTLDLSLQALSQRVLDCVAMQRGRWSEGRCTGGQAAPEGRHAGIVILDTETGDILAAAGAGAGNVTSANWAEVRDFDRTSPARSPLRLPALQHDGGAHQSPGSTFKVVSALGLEIAAQSDPQIDALLGGMPLPAINRLAAQRGYGFQTDAASYPLNPRLAHITNYREQSLDRRAQEGRLGLAQALTYSLNTWFAWSAELSDRSLFGRPDGGAPDLQALDANALDGIRPIVAAAHRLGFEQSLRLDGGLLPADFSWRPWDALQASPAHMDPIHTRHELRQMAIGLRMQVTPLQMALASAAIGQGRVVAPRMLLSLGRGQSSVPAAPPLGIRLDRIKAGMKGVVDVGTGAGAFRGAALAGVRPGLYGKTGTAPSGEDTATVWFTGWLEAGSLPGQTHRLAMAAFVSHSDATGGEHAAPVIAAILSTLASQNAEQKGK
;
A
#
# COMPACT_ATOMS: atom_id res chain seq x y z
N MET A 1 101.63 13.47 55.31
CA MET A 1 102.29 13.59 53.99
C MET A 1 102.14 12.29 53.22
N PRO A 2 101.93 12.36 51.89
CA PRO A 2 101.10 11.43 51.13
C PRO A 2 101.93 10.52 50.21
N ARG A 3 101.49 9.26 50.03
CA ARG A 3 101.69 8.35 48.86
C ARG A 3 101.74 6.85 49.20
N PHE A 4 101.78 6.45 50.47
CA PHE A 4 101.83 5.02 50.82
C PHE A 4 100.45 4.36 51.03
N ILE A 5 99.40 5.16 51.31
CA ILE A 5 98.04 4.67 51.61
C ILE A 5 97.28 4.26 50.33
N HIS A 6 97.61 4.83 49.17
CA HIS A 6 96.85 4.59 47.95
C HIS A 6 97.18 3.26 47.25
N THR A 7 98.42 2.77 47.37
CA THR A 7 98.87 1.54 46.69
C THR A 7 98.48 0.27 47.45
N ILE A 8 98.36 0.34 48.79
CA ILE A 8 97.97 -0.80 49.63
C ILE A 8 96.46 -1.07 49.57
N LEU A 9 95.63 -0.01 49.46
CA LEU A 9 94.18 -0.16 49.34
C LEU A 9 93.75 -0.69 47.97
N GLN A 10 94.52 -0.40 46.91
CA GLN A 10 94.21 -0.88 45.56
C GLN A 10 94.52 -2.38 45.39
N ALA A 11 95.67 -2.85 45.91
CA ALA A 11 96.06 -4.27 45.88
C ALA A 11 95.16 -5.18 46.76
N TRP A 12 94.58 -4.64 47.84
CA TRP A 12 93.67 -5.40 48.71
C TRP A 12 92.26 -5.54 48.11
N SER A 13 91.77 -4.51 47.41
CA SER A 13 90.46 -4.54 46.76
C SER A 13 90.37 -5.55 45.60
N GLU A 14 91.48 -5.80 44.90
CA GLU A 14 91.54 -6.78 43.80
C GLU A 14 91.66 -8.22 44.32
N ARG A 15 92.37 -8.44 45.44
CA ARG A 15 92.44 -9.75 46.12
C ARG A 15 91.10 -10.20 46.74
N GLN A 16 90.28 -9.27 47.23
CA GLN A 16 88.94 -9.61 47.74
C GLN A 16 87.93 -9.93 46.63
N ARG A 17 88.01 -9.26 45.47
CA ARG A 17 87.12 -9.55 44.33
C ARG A 17 87.42 -10.90 43.68
N ALA A 18 88.68 -11.32 43.61
CA ALA A 18 89.06 -12.63 43.09
C ALA A 18 88.64 -13.79 44.02
N ARG A 19 88.72 -13.62 45.35
CA ARG A 19 88.35 -14.66 46.33
C ARG A 19 86.83 -14.83 46.52
N ARG A 20 86.02 -13.77 46.34
CA ARG A 20 84.54 -13.90 46.38
C ARG A 20 83.94 -14.50 45.11
N ARG A 21 84.58 -14.35 43.95
CA ARG A 21 84.12 -14.97 42.69
C ARG A 21 84.40 -16.48 42.60
N SER A 22 85.43 -16.99 43.26
CA SER A 22 85.72 -18.44 43.28
C SER A 22 84.89 -19.22 44.30
N ALA A 23 84.45 -18.59 45.41
CA ALA A 23 83.58 -19.22 46.41
C ALA A 23 82.12 -19.38 45.94
N ASN A 24 81.59 -18.40 45.20
CA ASN A 24 80.20 -18.42 44.74
C ASN A 24 79.96 -19.32 43.52
N LEU A 25 81.01 -19.77 42.83
CA LEU A 25 80.89 -20.68 41.66
C LEU A 25 81.03 -22.17 42.01
N ARG A 26 81.37 -22.53 43.26
CA ARG A 26 81.54 -23.95 43.67
C ARG A 26 80.57 -24.48 44.73
N ALA A 27 79.72 -23.65 45.33
CA ALA A 27 78.65 -24.13 46.22
C ALA A 27 77.25 -24.12 45.57
N GLY A 28 77.18 -23.86 44.25
CA GLY A 28 75.96 -23.97 43.44
C GLY A 28 75.61 -25.39 42.99
N GLN A 29 76.26 -26.42 43.51
CA GLN A 29 75.96 -27.82 43.18
C GLN A 29 75.80 -28.64 44.46
N ARG A 30 74.58 -29.17 44.66
CA ARG A 30 74.16 -30.16 45.69
C ARG A 30 73.57 -29.62 47.00
N ALA A 31 72.43 -28.92 46.92
CA ALA A 31 71.36 -29.01 47.95
C ALA A 31 69.98 -28.57 47.42
N GLY A 32 69.74 -28.62 46.10
CA GLY A 32 68.47 -28.23 45.48
C GLY A 32 67.78 -29.41 44.81
N ALA A 33 66.93 -30.14 45.54
CA ALA A 33 66.07 -31.15 44.92
C ALA A 33 64.70 -31.35 45.60
N ARG A 34 64.56 -31.13 46.92
CA ARG A 34 63.27 -31.36 47.61
C ARG A 34 62.40 -30.12 47.84
N SER A 35 62.98 -28.93 47.93
CA SER A 35 62.20 -27.68 48.12
C SER A 35 61.65 -27.08 46.81
N ARG A 36 62.22 -27.41 45.64
CA ARG A 36 61.78 -26.86 44.35
C ARG A 36 60.57 -27.57 43.77
N ILE A 37 60.39 -28.87 44.03
CA ILE A 37 59.23 -29.62 43.53
C ILE A 37 57.94 -29.19 44.24
N MET A 38 57.99 -28.89 45.54
CA MET A 38 56.81 -28.40 46.28
C MET A 38 56.38 -27.00 45.83
N TRP A 39 57.34 -26.09 45.61
CA TRP A 39 57.04 -24.75 45.08
C TRP A 39 56.62 -24.79 43.60
N LEU A 40 57.18 -25.69 42.80
CA LEU A 40 56.71 -25.90 41.42
C LEU A 40 55.30 -26.50 41.40
N ALA A 41 54.97 -27.48 42.26
CA ALA A 41 53.62 -28.04 42.32
C ALA A 41 52.58 -26.99 42.79
N LEU A 42 52.93 -26.17 43.79
CA LEU A 42 52.06 -25.09 44.25
C LEU A 42 51.91 -23.99 43.18
N ALA A 43 53.00 -23.62 42.51
CA ALA A 43 52.96 -22.66 41.41
C ALA A 43 52.17 -23.20 40.22
N SER A 44 52.33 -24.48 39.86
CA SER A 44 51.54 -25.14 38.81
C SER A 44 50.06 -25.18 39.16
N LEU A 45 49.70 -25.43 40.42
CA LEU A 45 48.31 -25.41 40.88
C LEU A 45 47.73 -24.00 40.86
N CYS A 46 48.50 -22.98 41.28
CA CYS A 46 48.10 -21.58 41.20
C CYS A 46 48.01 -21.08 39.75
N VAL A 47 48.87 -21.56 38.85
CA VAL A 47 48.82 -21.24 37.41
C VAL A 47 47.69 -22.01 36.72
N ALA A 48 47.38 -23.23 37.14
CA ALA A 48 46.24 -24.00 36.59
C ALA A 48 44.90 -23.44 37.09
N LEU A 49 44.80 -23.06 38.37
CA LEU A 49 43.61 -22.41 38.92
C LEU A 49 43.49 -20.97 38.42
N GLY A 50 44.60 -20.21 38.40
CA GLY A 50 44.65 -18.85 37.85
C GLY A 50 44.40 -18.83 36.35
N GLY A 51 44.93 -19.81 35.61
CA GLY A 51 44.68 -20.04 34.19
C GLY A 51 43.24 -20.49 33.94
N GLY A 52 42.66 -21.35 34.78
CA GLY A 52 41.24 -21.73 34.71
C GLY A 52 40.31 -20.54 34.98
N VAL A 53 40.63 -19.69 35.97
CA VAL A 53 39.90 -18.47 36.28
C VAL A 53 40.09 -17.40 35.19
N LEU A 54 41.28 -17.28 34.62
CA LEU A 54 41.55 -16.39 33.49
C LEU A 54 40.87 -16.87 32.21
N ILE A 55 40.85 -18.16 31.92
CA ILE A 55 40.17 -18.74 30.76
C ILE A 55 38.65 -18.62 30.95
N ALA A 56 38.11 -18.91 32.13
CA ALA A 56 36.70 -18.70 32.42
C ALA A 56 36.32 -17.21 32.42
N GLY A 57 37.22 -16.35 32.90
CA GLY A 57 37.09 -14.89 32.90
C GLY A 57 37.17 -14.31 31.49
N HIS A 58 38.10 -14.76 30.66
CA HIS A 58 38.21 -14.39 29.25
C HIS A 58 37.06 -14.98 28.44
N ALA A 59 36.57 -16.18 28.72
CA ALA A 59 35.39 -16.75 28.06
C ALA A 59 34.13 -15.95 28.41
N ARG A 60 33.96 -15.54 29.68
CA ARG A 60 32.87 -14.65 30.10
C ARG A 60 33.02 -13.23 29.54
N HIS A 61 34.24 -12.72 29.46
CA HIS A 61 34.52 -11.40 28.89
C HIS A 61 34.39 -11.40 27.36
N LEU A 62 34.77 -12.48 26.68
CA LEU A 62 34.56 -12.69 25.25
C LEU A 62 33.07 -12.85 24.94
N ALA A 63 32.32 -13.60 25.77
CA ALA A 63 30.86 -13.68 25.67
C ALA A 63 30.16 -12.34 25.97
N ALA A 64 30.70 -11.54 26.90
CA ALA A 64 30.20 -10.20 27.18
C ALA A 64 30.59 -9.17 26.09
N SER A 65 31.76 -9.33 25.45
CA SER A 65 32.22 -8.47 24.36
C SER A 65 31.65 -8.86 23.00
N THR A 66 31.24 -10.11 22.79
CA THR A 66 30.42 -10.50 21.63
C THR A 66 28.95 -10.08 21.81
N ALA A 67 28.45 -10.01 23.05
CA ALA A 67 27.12 -9.48 23.40
C ALA A 67 27.01 -7.94 23.40
N SER A 68 28.12 -7.21 23.24
CA SER A 68 28.12 -5.73 23.21
C SER A 68 28.12 -5.13 21.81
N THR A 69 27.97 -5.93 20.75
CA THR A 69 27.81 -5.40 19.39
C THR A 69 26.34 -5.02 19.13
N PRO A 70 26.04 -3.93 18.41
CA PRO A 70 24.68 -3.58 18.02
C PRO A 70 23.93 -4.73 17.32
N GLN A 71 24.66 -5.53 16.53
CA GLN A 71 24.14 -6.70 15.85
C GLN A 71 23.75 -7.83 16.82
N SER A 72 24.56 -8.12 17.85
CA SER A 72 24.20 -9.11 18.88
C SER A 72 22.97 -8.68 19.69
N ALA A 73 22.85 -7.39 20.02
CA ALA A 73 21.68 -6.83 20.70
C ALA A 73 20.43 -6.86 19.80
N ALA A 74 20.59 -6.65 18.49
CA ALA A 74 19.52 -6.83 17.50
C ALA A 74 19.09 -8.30 17.40
N ASN A 75 20.04 -9.24 17.36
CA ASN A 75 19.75 -10.69 17.30
C ASN A 75 19.01 -11.18 18.54
N VAL A 76 19.42 -10.73 19.74
CA VAL A 76 18.71 -11.04 21.00
C VAL A 76 17.29 -10.47 20.99
N ARG A 77 17.12 -9.21 20.54
CA ARG A 77 15.79 -8.60 20.43
C ARG A 77 14.90 -9.31 19.41
N ALA A 78 15.45 -9.74 18.29
CA ALA A 78 14.71 -10.43 17.24
C ALA A 78 14.29 -11.84 17.68
N ALA A 79 15.15 -12.55 18.43
CA ALA A 79 14.85 -13.86 18.99
C ALA A 79 13.77 -13.83 20.09
N ASN A 80 13.59 -12.70 20.79
CA ASN A 80 12.54 -12.56 21.84
C ASN A 80 11.13 -12.81 21.31
N ALA A 81 10.87 -12.60 20.01
CA ALA A 81 9.57 -12.88 19.41
C ALA A 81 9.13 -14.35 19.62
N TYR A 82 10.09 -15.28 19.71
CA TYR A 82 9.83 -16.72 19.84
C TYR A 82 9.84 -17.22 21.29
N GLN A 83 10.19 -16.38 22.27
CA GLN A 83 10.33 -16.79 23.68
C GLN A 83 9.06 -17.43 24.24
N SER A 84 7.89 -16.93 23.83
CA SER A 84 6.59 -17.44 24.31
C SER A 84 6.20 -18.80 23.73
N VAL A 85 6.83 -19.25 22.63
CA VAL A 85 6.42 -20.45 21.88
C VAL A 85 7.50 -21.53 21.83
N LEU A 86 8.78 -21.16 21.79
CA LEU A 86 9.93 -22.07 21.76
C LEU A 86 11.05 -21.53 22.67
N PRO A 87 10.84 -21.46 24.00
CA PRO A 87 11.84 -20.92 24.92
C PRO A 87 13.12 -21.76 24.91
N GLY A 88 14.28 -21.09 24.89
CA GLY A 88 15.58 -21.73 25.04
C GLY A 88 16.17 -22.37 23.79
N ILE A 89 15.47 -22.39 22.66
CA ILE A 89 15.98 -23.01 21.43
C ILE A 89 17.12 -22.17 20.81
N ALA A 90 18.03 -22.86 20.12
CA ALA A 90 19.04 -22.26 19.27
C ALA A 90 18.73 -22.62 17.81
N PHE A 91 18.87 -21.66 16.90
CA PHE A 91 18.69 -21.92 15.46
C PHE A 91 19.52 -20.96 14.60
N THR A 92 19.70 -21.31 13.34
CA THR A 92 20.46 -20.51 12.37
C THR A 92 19.58 -20.13 11.19
N VAL A 93 19.65 -18.87 10.78
CA VAL A 93 19.09 -18.38 9.52
C VAL A 93 20.20 -18.43 8.47
N PRO A 94 20.08 -19.28 7.43
CA PRO A 94 21.14 -19.46 6.44
C PRO A 94 21.27 -18.24 5.51
N GLU A 95 22.49 -17.98 5.08
CA GLU A 95 22.83 -17.00 4.03
C GLU A 95 22.53 -17.50 2.62
N GLN A 96 22.21 -18.79 2.46
CA GLN A 96 21.84 -19.38 1.18
C GLN A 96 20.32 -19.37 1.01
N ALA A 97 19.87 -19.17 -0.23
CA ALA A 97 18.46 -19.22 -0.55
C ALA A 97 17.93 -20.65 -0.39
N GLY A 98 16.75 -20.79 0.20
CA GLY A 98 16.11 -22.07 0.43
C GLY A 98 15.14 -22.03 1.60
N ILE A 99 14.34 -23.08 1.70
CA ILE A 99 13.39 -23.30 2.78
C ILE A 99 13.74 -24.58 3.55
N SER A 100 13.72 -24.47 4.88
CA SER A 100 14.02 -25.58 5.78
C SER A 100 13.02 -25.63 6.93
N VAL A 101 12.84 -26.82 7.48
CA VAL A 101 12.02 -27.05 8.68
C VAL A 101 12.83 -27.88 9.65
N THR A 102 12.86 -27.47 10.91
CA THR A 102 13.59 -28.15 12.00
C THR A 102 12.66 -28.43 13.17
N LEU A 103 12.78 -29.61 13.77
CA LEU A 103 12.05 -30.01 14.98
C LEU A 103 12.82 -29.58 16.23
N HIS A 104 12.11 -29.07 17.23
CA HIS A 104 12.64 -28.64 18.51
C HIS A 104 11.76 -29.14 19.66
N PRO A 105 12.28 -29.20 20.90
CA PRO A 105 11.44 -29.42 22.07
C PRO A 105 10.34 -28.34 22.14
N GLY A 106 9.07 -28.76 22.07
CA GLY A 106 7.93 -27.86 22.13
C GLY A 106 7.40 -27.37 20.78
N GLY A 107 7.99 -27.73 19.64
CA GLY A 107 7.41 -27.47 18.31
C GLY A 107 8.38 -27.53 17.14
N ALA A 108 7.98 -26.98 16.00
CA ALA A 108 8.80 -26.92 14.79
C ALA A 108 9.11 -25.47 14.39
N LEU A 109 10.22 -25.26 13.69
CA LEU A 109 10.64 -23.97 13.15
C LEU A 109 10.84 -24.08 11.63
N LEU A 110 10.17 -23.22 10.88
CA LEU A 110 10.34 -23.05 9.44
C LEU A 110 11.19 -21.80 9.17
N VAL A 111 12.18 -21.91 8.30
CA VAL A 111 13.07 -20.83 7.88
C VAL A 111 13.07 -20.76 6.35
N ALA A 112 12.63 -19.64 5.80
CA ALA A 112 12.58 -19.35 4.36
C ALA A 112 13.52 -18.17 4.02
N SER A 113 14.75 -18.50 3.64
CA SER A 113 15.80 -17.54 3.26
C SER A 113 15.82 -17.33 1.75
N GLY A 114 15.92 -16.09 1.28
CA GLY A 114 16.04 -15.80 -0.17
C GLY A 114 14.90 -16.35 -1.04
N MET A 115 13.74 -16.62 -0.45
CA MET A 115 12.56 -17.14 -1.15
C MET A 115 11.73 -15.98 -1.70
N GLN A 116 11.38 -16.06 -2.98
CA GLN A 116 10.46 -15.14 -3.63
C GLN A 116 9.03 -15.67 -3.53
N ALA A 117 8.14 -14.85 -2.97
CA ALA A 117 6.72 -15.15 -2.91
C ALA A 117 6.00 -14.64 -4.16
N ALA A 118 5.20 -15.49 -4.80
CA ALA A 118 4.27 -15.08 -5.85
C ALA A 118 3.11 -14.25 -5.25
N PRO A 119 2.36 -13.48 -6.06
CA PRO A 119 1.10 -12.89 -5.62
C PRO A 119 0.15 -13.96 -5.05
N PRO A 120 -0.54 -13.70 -3.92
CA PRO A 120 -1.44 -14.68 -3.34
C PRO A 120 -2.72 -14.82 -4.17
N VAL A 121 -3.08 -16.07 -4.48
CA VAL A 121 -4.37 -16.42 -5.07
C VAL A 121 -5.42 -16.48 -3.96
N ARG A 122 -6.56 -15.80 -4.15
CA ARG A 122 -7.62 -15.70 -3.14
C ARG A 122 -8.80 -16.57 -3.54
N VAL A 123 -9.25 -17.42 -2.62
CA VAL A 123 -10.45 -18.24 -2.79
C VAL A 123 -11.46 -17.86 -1.73
N ASP A 124 -12.58 -17.27 -2.15
CA ASP A 124 -13.74 -17.06 -1.28
C ASP A 124 -14.35 -18.43 -0.93
N LEU A 125 -14.26 -18.83 0.35
CA LEU A 125 -14.71 -20.15 0.78
C LEU A 125 -16.23 -20.29 0.73
N CYS A 126 -16.99 -19.19 0.77
CA CYS A 126 -18.44 -19.22 0.59
C CYS A 126 -18.81 -19.63 -0.84
N SER A 127 -18.02 -19.21 -1.83
CA SER A 127 -18.22 -19.63 -3.23
C SER A 127 -17.87 -21.11 -3.47
N GLN A 128 -17.12 -21.70 -2.54
CA GLN A 128 -16.66 -23.08 -2.59
C GLN A 128 -17.57 -24.04 -1.80
N MET A 129 -18.50 -23.54 -1.00
CA MET A 129 -19.47 -24.35 -0.24
C MET A 129 -20.45 -25.07 -1.18
N ARG A 130 -20.95 -26.24 -0.77
CA ARG A 130 -21.95 -27.01 -1.53
C ARG A 130 -23.25 -26.23 -1.73
N SER A 131 -23.65 -25.46 -0.73
CA SER A 131 -24.76 -24.51 -0.80
C SER A 131 -24.55 -23.40 0.24
N PRO A 132 -25.29 -22.28 0.17
CA PRO A 132 -25.23 -21.22 1.19
C PRO A 132 -25.59 -21.67 2.61
N THR A 133 -26.21 -22.85 2.78
CA THR A 133 -26.64 -23.41 4.08
C THR A 133 -25.86 -24.66 4.49
N ASP A 134 -25.02 -25.21 3.61
CA ASP A 134 -24.16 -26.36 3.89
C ASP A 134 -22.70 -25.93 3.82
N ASN A 135 -22.10 -25.70 4.99
CA ASN A 135 -20.71 -25.24 5.15
C ASN A 135 -19.66 -26.25 4.69
N ARG A 136 -20.05 -27.43 4.21
CA ARG A 136 -19.13 -28.39 3.60
C ARG A 136 -18.64 -27.88 2.25
N LEU A 137 -17.34 -27.89 2.08
CA LEU A 137 -16.70 -27.48 0.83
C LEU A 137 -16.96 -28.51 -0.27
N LEU A 138 -17.15 -28.01 -1.49
CA LEU A 138 -16.80 -28.74 -2.70
C LEU A 138 -15.27 -28.86 -2.74
N PRO A 139 -14.71 -30.00 -3.18
CA PRO A 139 -13.27 -30.19 -3.09
C PRO A 139 -12.50 -29.09 -3.84
N LEU A 140 -11.67 -28.35 -3.11
CA LEU A 140 -10.79 -27.35 -3.70
C LEU A 140 -9.53 -28.04 -4.20
N ARG A 141 -9.17 -27.82 -5.46
CA ARG A 141 -8.12 -28.57 -6.16
C ARG A 141 -7.01 -27.63 -6.61
N LEU A 142 -5.78 -27.96 -6.23
CA LEU A 142 -4.58 -27.17 -6.53
C LEU A 142 -3.52 -28.08 -7.13
N GLY A 143 -2.64 -27.53 -7.97
CA GLY A 143 -1.52 -28.29 -8.54
C GLY A 143 -1.86 -29.12 -9.78
N TYR A 144 -3.07 -28.97 -10.33
CA TYR A 144 -3.52 -29.71 -11.51
C TYR A 144 -3.20 -28.99 -12.82
N ARG A 145 -3.11 -29.74 -13.92
CA ARG A 145 -2.93 -29.20 -15.26
C ARG A 145 -4.26 -29.12 -16.00
N PHE A 146 -4.31 -28.31 -17.06
CA PHE A 146 -5.54 -28.16 -17.84
C PHE A 146 -5.97 -29.45 -18.51
N ASP A 147 -5.02 -30.28 -18.97
CA ASP A 147 -5.31 -31.60 -19.55
C ASP A 147 -6.03 -32.52 -18.56
N ASP A 148 -5.80 -32.39 -17.26
CA ASP A 148 -6.52 -33.15 -16.22
C ASP A 148 -8.00 -32.74 -16.19
N VAL A 149 -8.24 -31.44 -16.23
CA VAL A 149 -9.60 -30.87 -16.28
C VAL A 149 -10.31 -31.29 -17.56
N GLN A 150 -9.63 -31.26 -18.72
CA GLN A 150 -10.19 -31.70 -19.99
C GLN A 150 -10.61 -33.18 -19.92
N ARG A 151 -9.79 -34.05 -19.32
CA ARG A 151 -10.14 -35.47 -19.12
C ARG A 151 -11.35 -35.63 -18.20
N TRP A 152 -11.46 -34.85 -17.13
CA TRP A 152 -12.64 -34.87 -16.24
C TRP A 152 -13.92 -34.46 -16.98
N VAL A 153 -13.86 -33.39 -17.77
CA VAL A 153 -15.00 -32.93 -18.58
C VAL A 153 -15.38 -33.95 -19.65
N ALA A 154 -14.40 -34.56 -20.32
CA ALA A 154 -14.63 -35.55 -21.37
C ALA A 154 -15.22 -36.86 -20.84
N SER A 155 -14.81 -37.29 -19.65
CA SER A 155 -15.35 -38.50 -18.99
C SER A 155 -16.78 -38.33 -18.46
N ASN A 156 -17.37 -37.14 -18.58
CA ASN A 156 -18.67 -36.76 -18.01
C ASN A 156 -18.77 -37.10 -16.51
N ALA A 157 -17.64 -37.15 -15.81
CA ALA A 157 -17.61 -37.33 -14.38
C ALA A 157 -18.32 -36.13 -13.76
N GLN A 158 -19.28 -36.38 -12.87
CA GLN A 158 -20.02 -35.35 -12.12
C GLN A 158 -19.10 -34.68 -11.08
N ILE A 159 -17.95 -34.19 -11.52
CA ILE A 159 -16.93 -33.54 -10.72
C ILE A 159 -17.23 -32.04 -10.74
N PRO A 160 -17.50 -31.42 -9.58
CA PRO A 160 -17.66 -29.98 -9.49
C PRO A 160 -16.31 -29.32 -9.81
N LEU A 161 -16.26 -28.60 -10.93
CA LEU A 161 -15.13 -27.77 -11.34
C LEU A 161 -15.37 -26.37 -10.78
N ARG A 162 -14.93 -26.15 -9.53
CA ARG A 162 -14.95 -24.82 -8.92
C ARG A 162 -13.59 -24.45 -8.38
N ASN A 163 -13.12 -23.25 -8.72
CA ASN A 163 -11.84 -22.69 -8.30
C ASN A 163 -10.68 -23.70 -8.40
N VAL A 164 -10.53 -24.38 -9.54
CA VAL A 164 -9.36 -25.26 -9.74
C VAL A 164 -8.15 -24.38 -10.02
N LEU A 165 -7.13 -24.49 -9.17
CA LEU A 165 -5.89 -23.72 -9.23
C LEU A 165 -4.86 -24.48 -10.06
N LEU A 166 -4.66 -24.03 -11.30
CA LEU A 166 -3.86 -24.69 -12.31
C LEU A 166 -2.39 -24.32 -12.23
N VAL A 167 -1.54 -25.27 -12.64
CA VAL A 167 -0.09 -25.08 -12.79
C VAL A 167 0.30 -25.18 -14.26
N ALA A 168 1.41 -24.54 -14.63
CA ALA A 168 1.86 -24.52 -16.02
C ALA A 168 2.50 -25.86 -16.44
N ASP A 169 2.35 -26.23 -17.72
CA ASP A 169 2.88 -27.47 -18.28
C ASP A 169 4.41 -27.53 -18.26
N SER A 170 5.08 -26.37 -18.24
CA SER A 170 6.54 -26.22 -18.20
C SER A 170 7.18 -26.62 -16.87
N SER A 171 6.39 -26.91 -15.82
CA SER A 171 6.90 -27.47 -14.57
C SER A 171 7.40 -28.90 -14.80
N THR A 172 8.71 -29.06 -15.00
CA THR A 172 9.37 -30.36 -15.20
C THR A 172 10.38 -30.63 -14.08
N GLY A 173 10.52 -31.90 -13.68
CA GLY A 173 11.53 -32.31 -12.70
C GLY A 173 11.21 -31.94 -11.25
N ALA A 174 12.22 -31.46 -10.51
CA ALA A 174 12.18 -31.25 -9.07
C ALA A 174 11.23 -30.13 -8.59
N ASP A 175 10.71 -29.32 -9.50
CA ASP A 175 9.77 -28.22 -9.21
C ASP A 175 8.31 -28.60 -9.49
N THR A 176 8.02 -29.90 -9.69
CA THR A 176 6.64 -30.36 -9.93
C THR A 176 5.80 -30.11 -8.68
N ILE A 177 4.84 -29.19 -8.80
CA ILE A 177 3.92 -28.84 -7.71
C ILE A 177 3.07 -30.07 -7.35
N PRO A 178 2.95 -30.43 -6.05
CA PRO A 178 2.06 -31.50 -5.61
C PRO A 178 0.60 -31.23 -5.98
N GLU A 179 -0.14 -32.30 -6.33
CA GLU A 179 -1.59 -32.24 -6.44
C GLU A 179 -2.17 -32.18 -5.03
N ILE A 180 -3.00 -31.17 -4.74
CA ILE A 180 -3.55 -30.92 -3.42
C ILE A 180 -5.06 -30.84 -3.50
N GLN A 181 -5.72 -31.46 -2.54
CA GLN A 181 -7.18 -31.40 -2.36
C GLN A 181 -7.50 -30.96 -0.93
N ILE A 182 -8.36 -29.94 -0.81
CA ILE A 182 -8.81 -29.40 0.48
C ILE A 182 -10.32 -29.60 0.59
N GLU A 183 -10.73 -30.18 1.72
CA GLU A 183 -12.12 -30.54 2.02
C GLU A 183 -12.46 -30.28 3.50
N GLY A 184 -13.71 -30.49 3.87
CA GLY A 184 -14.21 -30.35 5.23
C GLY A 184 -15.24 -29.24 5.39
N THR A 185 -15.52 -28.88 6.64
CA THR A 185 -16.51 -27.86 6.99
C THR A 185 -15.83 -26.51 7.23
N ALA A 186 -16.10 -25.52 6.38
CA ALA A 186 -15.52 -24.19 6.53
C ALA A 186 -16.33 -23.34 7.51
N ARG A 187 -15.66 -22.84 8.55
CA ARG A 187 -16.25 -22.03 9.63
C ARG A 187 -15.38 -20.82 9.94
N ALA A 188 -15.97 -19.72 10.39
CA ALA A 188 -15.26 -18.48 10.72
C ALA A 188 -14.44 -18.52 12.03
N ASP A 189 -14.55 -19.58 12.81
CA ASP A 189 -13.87 -19.80 14.10
C ASP A 189 -12.45 -20.39 13.95
N PHE A 190 -11.86 -20.33 12.75
CA PHE A 190 -10.55 -20.93 12.46
C PHE A 190 -9.39 -20.38 13.31
N ALA A 191 -9.56 -19.23 13.96
CA ALA A 191 -8.57 -18.70 14.89
C ALA A 191 -8.63 -19.37 16.28
N ASP A 192 -9.72 -20.08 16.60
CA ASP A 192 -9.89 -20.86 17.82
C ASP A 192 -9.10 -22.19 17.73
N PRO A 193 -8.18 -22.48 18.68
CA PRO A 193 -7.48 -23.76 18.76
C PRO A 193 -8.39 -24.99 18.93
N LEU A 194 -9.67 -24.81 19.28
CA LEU A 194 -10.66 -25.88 19.43
C LEU A 194 -11.56 -26.08 18.21
N SER A 195 -11.49 -25.19 17.21
CA SER A 195 -12.29 -25.33 15.98
C SER A 195 -11.95 -26.60 15.17
N GLU A 196 -12.89 -27.07 14.38
CA GLU A 196 -12.66 -28.19 13.46
C GLU A 196 -11.77 -27.73 12.28
N PRO A 197 -10.59 -28.36 12.05
CA PRO A 197 -9.73 -27.96 10.94
C PRO A 197 -10.25 -28.51 9.60
N LEU A 198 -9.88 -27.85 8.50
CA LEU A 198 -10.05 -28.42 7.16
C LEU A 198 -9.09 -29.59 6.97
N GLN A 199 -9.48 -30.54 6.13
CA GLN A 199 -8.66 -31.67 5.73
C GLN A 199 -7.94 -31.32 4.43
N LEU A 200 -6.62 -31.52 4.41
CA LEU A 200 -5.78 -31.35 3.24
C LEU A 200 -5.14 -32.70 2.92
N SER A 201 -5.20 -33.11 1.66
CA SER A 201 -4.44 -34.25 1.16
C SER A 201 -3.55 -33.83 0.01
N TRP A 202 -2.37 -34.44 -0.11
CA TRP A 202 -1.50 -34.23 -1.26
C TRP A 202 -1.07 -35.53 -1.93
N ARG A 203 -0.69 -35.42 -3.21
CA ARG A 203 0.04 -36.42 -3.96
C ARG A 203 1.20 -35.75 -4.69
N SER A 204 2.37 -36.34 -4.55
CA SER A 204 3.62 -35.84 -5.11
C SER A 204 4.42 -36.98 -5.71
N LYS A 205 5.20 -36.67 -6.74
CA LYS A 205 6.22 -37.59 -7.26
C LYS A 205 7.44 -37.67 -6.33
N GLN A 206 7.58 -36.72 -5.41
CA GLN A 206 8.69 -36.61 -4.48
C GLN A 206 8.34 -37.19 -3.11
N THR A 207 9.21 -38.03 -2.57
CA THR A 207 9.02 -38.67 -1.25
C THR A 207 9.38 -37.76 -0.07
N ASP A 208 10.06 -36.65 -0.31
CA ASP A 208 10.47 -35.66 0.70
C ASP A 208 9.49 -34.46 0.82
N THR A 209 8.28 -34.61 0.29
CA THR A 209 7.21 -33.61 0.48
C THR A 209 6.83 -33.57 1.96
N ARG A 210 6.86 -32.37 2.57
CA ARG A 210 6.66 -32.14 4.00
C ARG A 210 5.53 -31.16 4.25
N TRP A 211 4.71 -31.42 5.26
CA TRP A 211 3.66 -30.52 5.71
C TRP A 211 3.90 -30.08 7.16
N LEU A 212 3.73 -28.78 7.39
CA LEU A 212 3.72 -28.17 8.72
C LEU A 212 2.57 -27.16 8.83
N SER A 213 1.75 -27.28 9.86
CA SER A 213 0.63 -26.35 10.09
C SER A 213 0.38 -26.06 11.56
N ASP A 214 -0.48 -25.10 11.84
CA ASP A 214 -1.00 -24.84 13.18
C ASP A 214 -1.91 -25.95 13.75
N ALA A 215 -2.27 -26.94 12.93
CA ALA A 215 -2.98 -28.14 13.35
C ALA A 215 -2.06 -29.37 13.45
N SER A 216 -0.76 -29.21 13.18
CA SER A 216 0.23 -30.29 13.27
C SER A 216 0.75 -30.56 14.69
N PHE A 217 0.40 -29.72 15.66
CA PHE A 217 0.93 -29.78 17.03
C PHE A 217 2.47 -29.82 17.07
N GLY A 218 3.10 -29.03 16.21
CA GLY A 218 4.56 -28.91 16.13
C GLY A 218 5.26 -30.15 15.57
N GLN A 219 4.53 -31.03 14.89
CA GLN A 219 5.06 -32.19 14.17
C GLN A 219 5.16 -31.88 12.67
N ILE A 220 6.00 -32.64 11.96
CA ILE A 220 6.14 -32.55 10.51
C ILE A 220 5.64 -33.86 9.91
N GLU A 221 4.64 -33.78 9.05
CA GLU A 221 4.20 -34.93 8.26
C GLU A 221 5.03 -34.99 6.97
N GLN A 222 5.49 -36.18 6.56
CA GLN A 222 6.34 -36.34 5.38
C GLN A 222 5.96 -37.56 4.56
N GLY A 223 5.93 -37.42 3.23
CA GLY A 223 5.78 -38.54 2.31
C GLY A 223 5.35 -38.12 0.90
N ALA A 224 5.36 -39.06 -0.04
CA ALA A 224 4.84 -38.83 -1.40
C ALA A 224 3.33 -38.56 -1.43
N SER A 225 2.61 -38.95 -0.39
CA SER A 225 1.22 -38.59 -0.16
C SER A 225 0.96 -38.53 1.33
N GLY A 226 -0.02 -37.72 1.74
CA GLY A 226 -0.47 -37.69 3.12
C GLY A 226 -1.81 -36.98 3.26
N GLN A 227 -2.41 -37.12 4.43
CA GLN A 227 -3.65 -36.45 4.82
C GLN A 227 -3.43 -35.77 6.17
N VAL A 228 -3.66 -34.46 6.21
CA VAL A 228 -3.27 -33.58 7.31
C VAL A 228 -4.35 -32.51 7.55
N ALA A 229 -4.25 -31.85 8.69
CA ALA A 229 -5.18 -30.80 9.08
C ALA A 229 -4.63 -29.39 8.75
N LEU A 230 -5.53 -28.51 8.33
CA LEU A 230 -5.30 -27.06 8.13
C LEU A 230 -6.33 -26.28 8.96
N ARG A 231 -5.88 -25.58 10.00
CA ARG A 231 -6.78 -24.77 10.84
C ARG A 231 -6.84 -23.32 10.36
N GLN A 232 -5.80 -22.53 10.58
CA GLN A 232 -5.66 -21.17 10.10
C GLN A 232 -4.51 -21.05 9.10
N GLN A 233 -3.35 -21.70 9.31
CA GLN A 233 -2.22 -21.61 8.39
C GLN A 233 -1.37 -22.87 8.30
N GLY A 234 -0.77 -23.11 7.14
CA GLY A 234 0.15 -24.23 6.92
C GLY A 234 1.05 -24.05 5.69
N TRP A 235 2.08 -24.88 5.63
CA TRP A 235 3.11 -24.89 4.60
C TRP A 235 3.29 -26.31 4.08
N LEU A 236 3.18 -26.47 2.76
CA LEU A 236 3.59 -27.67 2.04
C LEU A 236 4.91 -27.38 1.33
N LEU A 237 5.94 -28.18 1.60
CA LEU A 237 7.28 -28.01 1.04
C LEU A 237 7.64 -29.24 0.22
N TRP A 238 8.29 -29.06 -0.92
CA TRP A 238 8.81 -30.15 -1.74
C TRP A 238 10.21 -29.76 -2.22
N GLY A 239 11.22 -30.51 -1.79
CA GLY A 239 12.61 -30.09 -1.85
C GLY A 239 12.95 -28.91 -0.92
N ALA A 240 14.02 -28.18 -1.28
CA ALA A 240 14.53 -27.02 -0.54
C ALA A 240 14.23 -25.68 -1.22
N ASN A 241 13.67 -25.70 -2.43
CA ASN A 241 13.54 -24.49 -3.27
C ASN A 241 12.10 -24.12 -3.58
N ALA A 242 11.11 -24.87 -3.10
CA ALA A 242 9.71 -24.63 -3.39
C ALA A 242 8.82 -24.94 -2.19
N ALA A 243 7.83 -24.08 -1.98
CA ALA A 243 6.80 -24.29 -0.97
C ALA A 243 5.49 -23.60 -1.32
N LEU A 244 4.40 -24.10 -0.77
CA LEU A 244 3.08 -23.52 -0.83
C LEU A 244 2.63 -23.14 0.57
N ARG A 245 2.34 -21.85 0.77
CA ARG A 245 1.71 -21.33 1.99
C ARG A 245 0.19 -21.27 1.79
N LEU A 246 -0.53 -21.76 2.79
CA LEU A 246 -1.99 -21.69 2.87
C LEU A 246 -2.37 -20.91 4.13
N GLU A 247 -3.26 -19.93 4.01
CA GLU A 247 -3.72 -19.12 5.14
C GLU A 247 -5.21 -18.78 5.02
N ARG A 248 -5.98 -19.07 6.07
CA ARG A 248 -7.39 -18.68 6.19
C ARG A 248 -7.52 -17.33 6.88
N ARG A 249 -8.34 -16.46 6.30
CA ARG A 249 -8.56 -15.08 6.77
C ARG A 249 -10.04 -14.74 6.82
N SER A 250 -10.39 -13.81 7.71
CA SER A 250 -11.74 -13.27 7.78
C SER A 250 -12.00 -12.41 6.55
N ASN A 251 -13.15 -12.61 5.91
CA ASN A 251 -13.57 -11.84 4.75
C ASN A 251 -14.98 -11.28 5.03
N ALA A 252 -15.18 -9.98 4.88
CA ALA A 252 -16.48 -9.33 5.10
C ALA A 252 -17.56 -9.83 4.13
N MET A 253 -17.18 -10.24 2.91
CA MET A 253 -18.09 -10.82 1.92
C MET A 253 -18.48 -12.27 2.25
N CYS A 254 -17.66 -12.95 3.06
CA CYS A 254 -17.88 -14.32 3.50
C CYS A 254 -17.71 -14.44 5.02
N PRO A 255 -18.61 -13.85 5.82
CA PRO A 255 -18.46 -13.77 7.27
C PRO A 255 -18.55 -15.15 7.96
N GLN A 256 -19.15 -16.14 7.31
CA GLN A 256 -19.38 -17.48 7.85
C GLN A 256 -18.20 -18.46 7.69
N ALA A 257 -17.31 -18.24 6.71
CA ALA A 257 -16.21 -19.16 6.41
C ALA A 257 -14.86 -18.45 6.14
N GLY A 258 -14.88 -17.18 5.75
CA GLY A 258 -13.71 -16.40 5.38
C GLY A 258 -13.21 -16.67 3.95
N GLU A 259 -11.95 -16.37 3.70
CA GLU A 259 -11.24 -16.67 2.47
C GLU A 259 -10.01 -17.54 2.74
N LEU A 260 -9.54 -18.26 1.73
CA LEU A 260 -8.26 -18.97 1.72
C LEU A 260 -7.29 -18.25 0.80
N LEU A 261 -6.16 -17.83 1.34
CA LEU A 261 -5.00 -17.36 0.59
C LEU A 261 -4.08 -18.53 0.28
N VAL A 262 -3.72 -18.65 -0.99
CA VAL A 262 -2.80 -19.66 -1.52
C VAL A 262 -1.61 -18.92 -2.12
N GLN A 263 -0.41 -19.16 -1.61
CA GLN A 263 0.77 -18.41 -2.03
C GLN A 263 1.96 -19.33 -2.29
N MET A 264 2.48 -19.27 -3.52
CA MET A 264 3.66 -20.01 -3.95
C MET A 264 4.93 -19.29 -3.52
N TYR A 265 5.92 -20.04 -3.03
CA TYR A 265 7.26 -19.58 -2.71
C TYR A 265 8.28 -20.38 -3.53
N ARG A 266 9.20 -19.70 -4.20
CA ARG A 266 10.30 -20.32 -4.95
C ARG A 266 11.63 -19.64 -4.58
N ALA A 267 12.72 -20.39 -4.55
CA ALA A 267 14.04 -19.79 -4.40
C ALA A 267 14.32 -18.86 -5.59
N ALA A 268 14.87 -17.67 -5.33
CA ALA A 268 15.30 -16.79 -6.42
C ALA A 268 16.35 -17.51 -7.27
N ALA A 269 16.18 -17.51 -8.60
CA ALA A 269 17.20 -18.07 -9.48
C ALA A 269 18.53 -17.32 -9.25
N PRO A 270 19.68 -18.01 -9.16
CA PRO A 270 20.96 -17.33 -9.09
C PRO A 270 21.08 -16.42 -10.31
N ALA A 271 21.36 -15.13 -10.08
CA ALA A 271 21.55 -14.18 -11.17
C ALA A 271 22.61 -14.73 -12.12
N VAL A 272 22.19 -15.18 -13.30
CA VAL A 272 23.13 -15.59 -14.34
C VAL A 272 23.84 -14.32 -14.76
N SER A 273 25.08 -14.15 -14.28
CA SER A 273 26.00 -13.19 -14.86
C SER A 273 26.10 -13.50 -16.36
N VAL A 274 25.66 -12.59 -17.21
CA VAL A 274 25.96 -12.66 -18.65
C VAL A 274 27.44 -12.33 -18.82
N ALA A 275 28.30 -13.28 -18.45
CA ALA A 275 29.73 -13.24 -18.70
C ALA A 275 30.00 -14.09 -19.94
N ALA A 276 29.79 -13.50 -21.11
CA ALA A 276 30.29 -14.04 -22.37
C ALA A 276 30.59 -12.90 -23.37
N ALA A 277 31.61 -12.10 -23.06
CA ALA A 277 32.47 -11.46 -24.07
C ALA A 277 33.82 -11.21 -23.41
N GLY A 278 34.85 -11.92 -23.89
CA GLY A 278 36.14 -12.01 -23.23
C GLY A 278 36.91 -10.68 -23.22
N VAL A 279 37.39 -10.30 -22.04
CA VAL A 279 38.67 -9.61 -21.85
C VAL A 279 39.23 -10.10 -20.51
N GLY A 280 40.41 -10.72 -20.54
CA GLY A 280 41.09 -11.19 -19.34
C GLY A 280 41.50 -10.01 -18.46
N THR A 281 40.85 -9.86 -17.30
CA THR A 281 41.44 -9.20 -16.13
C THR A 281 40.92 -9.88 -14.86
N SER A 282 41.88 -10.30 -14.02
CA SER A 282 41.66 -10.85 -12.69
C SER A 282 41.20 -9.74 -11.73
N LEU A 283 39.96 -9.80 -11.26
CA LEU A 283 39.54 -9.19 -10.00
C LEU A 283 38.62 -10.17 -9.26
N ALA A 284 39.23 -11.01 -8.43
CA ALA A 284 38.55 -11.72 -7.36
C ALA A 284 38.11 -10.70 -6.29
N ASN A 285 36.91 -10.15 -6.44
CA ASN A 285 36.10 -9.57 -5.37
C ASN A 285 34.64 -9.70 -5.81
N VAL A 286 34.14 -10.93 -5.81
CA VAL A 286 32.70 -11.18 -5.78
C VAL A 286 32.26 -10.73 -4.39
N VAL A 287 31.69 -9.53 -4.32
CA VAL A 287 30.91 -9.09 -3.15
C VAL A 287 29.80 -10.12 -3.01
N SER A 288 29.86 -10.92 -1.94
CA SER A 288 28.77 -11.79 -1.52
C SER A 288 27.52 -10.92 -1.39
N THR A 289 26.57 -11.08 -2.31
CA THR A 289 25.26 -10.44 -2.23
C THR A 289 24.58 -10.98 -0.99
N ALA A 290 24.66 -10.26 0.12
CA ALA A 290 23.98 -10.64 1.36
C ALA A 290 22.47 -10.73 1.07
N LEU A 291 21.89 -11.92 1.23
CA LEU A 291 20.45 -12.09 1.12
C LEU A 291 19.75 -11.22 2.17
N GLY A 292 18.63 -10.61 1.79
CA GLY A 292 17.75 -9.89 2.72
C GLY A 292 17.21 -10.80 3.85
N PRO A 293 16.50 -10.23 4.84
CA PRO A 293 16.03 -10.99 5.99
C PRO A 293 15.07 -12.13 5.57
N ALA A 294 15.27 -13.29 6.17
CA ALA A 294 14.49 -14.51 5.96
C ALA A 294 13.20 -14.51 6.78
N LEU A 295 12.13 -15.09 6.23
CA LEU A 295 10.91 -15.35 6.99
C LEU A 295 11.12 -16.56 7.90
N VAL A 296 10.94 -16.39 9.21
CA VAL A 296 11.06 -17.46 10.19
C VAL A 296 9.74 -17.62 10.93
N VAL A 297 9.17 -18.83 10.93
CA VAL A 297 7.86 -19.14 11.54
C VAL A 297 7.98 -20.32 12.49
N ALA A 298 7.60 -20.12 13.75
CA ALA A 298 7.54 -21.16 14.78
C ALA A 298 6.12 -21.71 14.88
N PHE A 299 5.99 -23.04 14.82
CA PHE A 299 4.77 -23.80 15.01
C PHE A 299 4.86 -24.58 16.32
N PRO A 300 4.34 -24.03 17.44
CA PRO A 300 4.44 -24.70 18.73
C PRO A 300 3.51 -25.91 18.81
N ALA A 301 3.81 -26.82 19.72
CA ALA A 301 2.94 -27.95 20.05
C ALA A 301 1.60 -27.50 20.65
N ARG A 302 1.57 -26.30 21.27
CA ARG A 302 0.38 -25.66 21.81
C ARG A 302 0.43 -24.16 21.56
N GLY A 303 -0.71 -23.57 21.18
CA GLY A 303 -0.82 -22.14 20.90
C GLY A 303 -0.78 -21.83 19.41
N ARG A 304 -0.62 -20.55 19.07
CA ARG A 304 -0.61 -20.08 17.68
C ARG A 304 0.82 -20.01 17.14
N ALA A 305 0.96 -20.20 15.83
CA ALA A 305 2.23 -19.98 15.16
C ALA A 305 2.65 -18.50 15.23
N VAL A 306 3.95 -18.26 15.37
CA VAL A 306 4.55 -16.91 15.48
C VAL A 306 5.61 -16.77 14.41
N GLY A 307 5.57 -15.68 13.63
CA GLY A 307 6.56 -15.43 12.58
C GLY A 307 7.11 -14.02 12.58
N THR A 308 8.38 -13.87 12.21
CA THR A 308 9.04 -12.59 11.97
C THR A 308 10.12 -12.73 10.88
N TYR A 309 10.64 -11.61 10.41
CA TYR A 309 11.76 -11.57 9.47
C TYR A 309 13.07 -11.39 10.24
N LEU A 310 14.05 -12.24 9.95
CA LEU A 310 15.35 -12.27 10.63
C LEU A 310 16.49 -12.19 9.61
N ALA A 311 17.51 -11.39 9.87
CA ALA A 311 18.71 -11.38 9.04
C ALA A 311 19.43 -12.74 9.10
N PRO A 312 20.25 -13.11 8.11
CA PRO A 312 21.13 -14.28 8.21
C PRO A 312 22.00 -14.22 9.48
N GLY A 313 22.15 -15.35 10.16
CA GLY A 313 22.92 -15.44 11.41
C GLY A 313 22.41 -16.49 12.40
N ALA A 314 23.12 -16.63 13.53
CA ALA A 314 22.76 -17.53 14.61
C ALA A 314 21.93 -16.81 15.69
N TYR A 315 20.87 -17.46 16.15
CA TYR A 315 19.91 -16.92 17.11
C TYR A 315 19.73 -17.84 18.30
N GLN A 316 19.64 -17.24 19.49
CA GLN A 316 19.32 -17.92 20.74
C GLN A 316 18.05 -17.31 21.31
N VAL A 317 16.99 -18.13 21.45
CA VAL A 317 15.75 -17.70 22.09
C VAL A 317 15.96 -17.72 23.61
N PRO A 318 15.69 -16.61 24.33
CA PRO A 318 15.84 -16.58 25.77
C PRO A 318 14.90 -17.57 26.47
N ASN A 319 15.35 -18.17 27.57
CA ASN A 319 14.52 -19.04 28.40
C ASN A 319 13.45 -18.27 29.18
N ALA A 320 13.75 -17.03 29.57
CA ALA A 320 12.86 -16.14 30.31
C ALA A 320 12.68 -14.83 29.54
N ALA A 321 11.54 -14.17 29.75
CA ALA A 321 11.27 -12.85 29.19
C ALA A 321 12.29 -11.81 29.71
N ALA A 322 12.66 -10.85 28.87
CA ALA A 322 13.53 -9.75 29.26
C ALA A 322 12.91 -8.92 30.39
N SER A 323 13.75 -8.34 31.25
CA SER A 323 13.30 -7.37 32.27
C SER A 323 12.66 -6.16 31.60
N ALA A 324 11.46 -5.78 32.02
CA ALA A 324 10.73 -4.61 31.53
C ALA A 324 11.56 -3.32 31.67
N LEU A 325 11.46 -2.41 30.70
CA LEU A 325 12.00 -1.04 30.80
C LEU A 325 11.34 -0.30 31.99
N GLU A 326 12.02 0.68 32.60
CA GLU A 326 11.54 1.37 33.82
C GLU A 326 10.11 1.94 33.68
N ASP A 327 9.77 2.47 32.49
CA ASP A 327 8.44 3.00 32.16
C ASP A 327 7.39 1.91 32.03
N GLN A 328 7.74 0.78 31.41
CA GLN A 328 6.88 -0.40 31.30
C GLN A 328 6.58 -0.95 32.69
N ALA A 329 7.61 -1.13 33.52
CA ALA A 329 7.46 -1.60 34.88
C ALA A 329 6.62 -0.65 35.73
N LEU A 330 6.79 0.68 35.56
CA LEU A 330 5.93 1.68 36.21
C LEU A 330 4.47 1.52 35.76
N PHE A 331 4.21 1.42 34.46
CA PHE A 331 2.86 1.27 33.93
C PHE A 331 2.17 0.00 34.45
N GLU A 332 2.86 -1.14 34.43
CA GLU A 332 2.34 -2.41 34.95
C GLU A 332 2.03 -2.33 36.45
N GLN A 333 2.89 -1.68 37.24
CA GLN A 333 2.65 -1.45 38.67
C GLN A 333 1.45 -0.51 38.92
N LEU A 334 1.33 0.57 38.14
CA LEU A 334 0.19 1.48 38.22
C LEU A 334 -1.13 0.79 37.88
N GLN A 335 -1.13 -0.08 36.86
CA GLN A 335 -2.30 -0.85 36.47
C GLN A 335 -2.67 -1.92 37.52
N ALA A 336 -1.67 -2.59 38.12
CA ALA A 336 -1.88 -3.59 39.16
C ALA A 336 -2.51 -2.98 40.43
N GLU A 337 -2.09 -1.77 40.81
CA GLU A 337 -2.65 -1.02 41.95
C GLU A 337 -3.95 -0.27 41.58
N GLY A 338 -4.45 -0.41 40.35
CA GLY A 338 -5.69 0.22 39.89
C GLY A 338 -5.59 1.73 39.68
N LEU A 339 -4.39 2.31 39.67
CA LEU A 339 -4.12 3.74 39.45
C LEU A 339 -4.20 4.14 37.96
N VAL A 340 -4.12 3.16 37.06
CA VAL A 340 -4.37 3.28 35.61
C VAL A 340 -5.41 2.23 35.23
N ARG A 341 -6.49 2.64 34.58
CA ARG A 341 -7.57 1.73 34.17
C ARG A 341 -8.15 2.05 32.80
N LEU A 342 -8.67 1.01 32.15
CA LEU A 342 -9.45 1.14 30.91
C LEU A 342 -10.93 1.34 31.27
N THR A 343 -11.56 2.37 30.73
CA THR A 343 -12.99 2.64 30.90
C THR A 343 -13.83 1.79 29.94
N ALA A 344 -15.16 1.77 30.14
CA ALA A 344 -16.09 1.11 29.20
C ALA A 344 -16.07 1.74 27.79
N SER A 345 -15.81 3.04 27.68
CA SER A 345 -15.59 3.72 26.38
C SER A 345 -14.21 3.44 25.79
N GLY A 346 -13.36 2.66 26.47
CA GLY A 346 -12.03 2.30 26.02
C GLY A 346 -11.02 3.45 26.04
N THR A 347 -11.26 4.48 26.85
CA THR A 347 -10.26 5.50 27.22
C THR A 347 -9.48 5.03 28.46
N ILE A 348 -8.27 5.55 28.65
CA ILE A 348 -7.47 5.29 29.84
C ILE A 348 -7.74 6.39 30.85
N GLU A 349 -8.16 6.02 32.04
CA GLU A 349 -8.33 6.93 33.17
C GLU A 349 -7.14 6.80 34.12
N LEU A 350 -6.62 7.95 34.55
CA LEU A 350 -5.49 8.05 35.47
C LEU A 350 -5.95 8.58 36.83
N ALA A 351 -5.43 8.00 37.92
CA ALA A 351 -5.75 8.41 39.28
C ALA A 351 -5.38 9.89 39.52
N PRO A 352 -6.31 10.76 39.96
CA PRO A 352 -6.05 12.20 40.11
C PRO A 352 -4.85 12.52 41.00
N ARG A 353 -4.10 13.58 40.67
CA ARG A 353 -2.88 13.99 41.40
C ARG A 353 -3.13 14.22 42.89
N ASP A 354 -4.32 14.71 43.22
CA ASP A 354 -4.81 15.06 44.54
C ASP A 354 -5.52 13.89 45.26
N LEU A 355 -5.62 12.70 44.65
CA LEU A 355 -6.27 11.54 45.28
C LEU A 355 -5.74 11.23 46.69
N PRO A 356 -4.43 11.26 46.99
CA PRO A 356 -3.93 11.03 48.34
C PRO A 356 -4.44 12.09 49.35
N GLN A 357 -4.55 13.36 48.92
CA GLN A 357 -5.06 14.44 49.76
C GLN A 357 -6.57 14.28 49.99
N TRP A 358 -7.30 13.93 48.93
CA TRP A 358 -8.74 13.66 48.98
C TRP A 358 -9.10 12.50 49.90
N GLN A 359 -8.31 11.43 49.90
CA GLN A 359 -8.52 10.25 50.75
C GLN A 359 -8.38 10.56 52.26
N VAL A 360 -7.53 11.51 52.61
CA VAL A 360 -7.30 11.95 54.00
C VAL A 360 -8.25 13.08 54.41
N ALA A 361 -8.73 13.88 53.45
CA ALA A 361 -9.67 14.97 53.68
C ALA A 361 -11.04 14.47 54.20
N GLY A 362 -11.60 15.20 55.17
CA GLY A 362 -12.96 14.96 55.67
C GLY A 362 -14.03 15.25 54.61
N ALA A 363 -15.25 14.71 54.79
CA ALA A 363 -16.33 14.88 53.80
C ALA A 363 -16.68 16.36 53.50
N GLY A 364 -16.50 17.26 54.47
CA GLY A 364 -16.72 18.71 54.31
C GLY A 364 -15.57 19.48 53.65
N GLU A 365 -14.41 18.86 53.46
CA GLU A 365 -13.19 19.50 52.90
C GLU A 365 -12.98 19.14 51.42
N ARG A 366 -13.81 18.25 50.86
CA ARG A 366 -13.67 17.73 49.49
C ARG A 366 -14.42 18.62 48.51
N ALA A 367 -13.69 19.25 47.59
CA ALA A 367 -14.25 20.07 46.51
C ALA A 367 -15.03 19.25 45.46
N ALA A 368 -14.71 17.96 45.30
CA ALA A 368 -15.38 17.05 44.38
C ALA A 368 -15.43 15.62 44.95
N GLU A 369 -16.41 14.82 44.53
CA GLU A 369 -16.58 13.44 44.96
C GLU A 369 -15.87 12.47 44.00
N LEU A 370 -14.73 11.90 44.42
CA LEU A 370 -13.97 10.90 43.64
C LEU A 370 -14.48 9.48 43.89
N ARG A 371 -15.79 9.24 43.72
CA ARG A 371 -16.46 7.95 44.05
C ARG A 371 -15.78 6.75 43.39
N ASN A 372 -15.35 6.92 42.14
CA ASN A 372 -14.72 5.86 41.35
C ASN A 372 -13.27 5.57 41.77
N TRP A 373 -12.71 6.25 42.78
CA TRP A 373 -11.34 6.05 43.25
C TRP A 373 -11.28 5.65 44.74
N ARG A 374 -12.43 5.47 45.40
CA ARG A 374 -12.53 5.06 46.82
C ARG A 374 -11.94 3.69 47.10
N GLN A 375 -11.97 2.80 46.10
CA GLN A 375 -11.45 1.42 46.22
C GLN A 375 -9.92 1.33 46.25
N ILE A 376 -9.21 2.41 45.94
CA ILE A 376 -7.74 2.46 46.01
C ILE A 376 -7.33 2.60 47.47
N LYS A 377 -6.63 1.59 48.02
CA LYS A 377 -6.19 1.61 49.42
C LYS A 377 -4.99 2.55 49.59
N PRO A 378 -5.01 3.53 50.52
CA PRO A 378 -3.83 4.33 50.82
C PRO A 378 -2.76 3.45 51.49
N GLY A 379 -1.53 3.51 50.99
CA GLY A 379 -0.40 2.76 51.54
C GLY A 379 0.97 3.22 51.01
N PRO A 380 2.09 2.79 51.62
CA PRO A 380 3.44 3.21 51.21
C PRO A 380 3.75 2.90 49.73
N ALA A 381 3.25 1.78 49.21
CA ALA A 381 3.41 1.38 47.81
C ALA A 381 2.69 2.35 46.86
N THR A 382 1.42 2.66 47.14
CA THR A 382 0.60 3.61 46.36
C THR A 382 1.20 5.01 46.37
N HIS A 383 1.68 5.50 47.52
CA HIS A 383 2.35 6.81 47.64
C HIS A 383 3.64 6.88 46.80
N LYS A 384 4.43 5.80 46.78
CA LYS A 384 5.64 5.70 45.94
C LYS A 384 5.27 5.80 44.45
N LEU A 385 4.23 5.09 44.02
CA LEU A 385 3.76 5.13 42.63
C LEU A 385 3.22 6.51 42.23
N PHE A 386 2.48 7.20 43.11
CA PHE A 386 2.04 8.59 42.89
C PHE A 386 3.22 9.54 42.69
N LYS A 387 4.28 9.39 43.49
CA LYS A 387 5.51 10.17 43.34
C LYS A 387 6.17 9.93 41.98
N ARG A 388 6.29 8.67 41.54
CA ARG A 388 6.83 8.33 40.22
C ARG A 388 5.96 8.91 39.10
N LEU A 389 4.65 8.66 39.13
CA LEU A 389 3.70 9.08 38.09
C LEU A 389 3.68 10.60 37.84
N TYR A 390 3.69 11.41 38.91
CA TYR A 390 3.48 12.86 38.79
C TYR A 390 4.75 13.70 38.93
N TYR A 391 5.82 13.18 39.53
CA TYR A 391 7.01 13.96 39.89
C TYR A 391 8.32 13.38 39.33
N GLN A 392 8.27 12.32 38.51
CA GLN A 392 9.45 11.75 37.85
C GLN A 392 9.28 11.68 36.31
N ALA A 393 10.39 11.44 35.61
CA ALA A 393 10.46 11.48 34.15
C ALA A 393 9.74 10.29 33.50
N ASP A 394 9.90 9.09 34.07
CA ASP A 394 9.17 7.87 33.68
C ASP A 394 7.65 8.07 33.77
N GLY A 395 7.17 8.67 34.86
CA GLY A 395 5.77 9.04 35.03
C GLY A 395 5.29 10.11 34.04
N ALA A 396 6.13 11.10 33.72
CA ALA A 396 5.81 12.09 32.68
C ALA A 396 5.65 11.42 31.30
N TYR A 397 6.53 10.47 30.96
CA TYR A 397 6.43 9.71 29.72
C TYR A 397 5.18 8.82 29.67
N VAL A 398 4.87 8.08 30.75
CA VAL A 398 3.62 7.30 30.86
C VAL A 398 2.39 8.19 30.64
N ARG A 399 2.34 9.36 31.28
CA ARG A 399 1.23 10.32 31.09
C ARG A 399 1.13 10.83 29.65
N GLN A 400 2.27 11.11 29.01
CA GLN A 400 2.30 11.51 27.60
C GLN A 400 1.75 10.40 26.68
N GLN A 401 2.13 9.14 26.91
CA GLN A 401 1.60 8.01 26.13
C GLN A 401 0.09 7.83 26.32
N ILE A 402 -0.41 8.05 27.54
CA ILE A 402 -1.85 8.01 27.87
C ILE A 402 -2.59 9.16 27.16
N ASP A 403 -2.06 10.38 27.19
CA ASP A 403 -2.63 11.55 26.51
C ASP A 403 -2.74 11.28 25.00
N ILE A 404 -1.67 10.75 24.37
CA ILE A 404 -1.67 10.35 22.95
C ILE A 404 -2.78 9.32 22.69
N TYR A 405 -2.81 8.23 23.46
CA TYR A 405 -3.81 7.17 23.31
C TYR A 405 -5.25 7.69 23.40
N ASN A 406 -5.56 8.49 24.42
CA ASN A 406 -6.91 9.04 24.62
C ASN A 406 -7.30 10.02 23.54
N SER A 407 -6.36 10.85 23.10
CA SER A 407 -6.59 11.85 22.06
C SER A 407 -6.82 11.22 20.66
N GLU A 408 -6.27 10.03 20.41
CA GLU A 408 -6.54 9.25 19.20
C GLU A 408 -7.88 8.49 19.30
N ARG A 409 -8.28 8.07 20.51
CA ARG A 409 -9.56 7.41 20.80
C ARG A 409 -10.76 8.34 20.69
N ARG A 410 -10.63 9.58 21.14
CA ARG A 410 -11.65 10.63 21.08
C ARG A 410 -11.19 11.73 20.14
N LEU A 411 -11.49 11.58 18.86
CA LEU A 411 -11.12 12.55 17.84
C LEU A 411 -12.13 13.69 17.82
N LEU A 412 -11.67 14.90 18.17
CA LEU A 412 -12.35 16.14 17.87
C LEU A 412 -11.33 17.11 17.29
N ALA A 413 -11.48 17.43 16.01
CA ALA A 413 -10.62 18.35 15.29
C ALA A 413 -11.43 19.20 14.32
N TRP A 414 -11.05 20.45 14.12
CA TRP A 414 -11.71 21.35 13.18
C TRP A 414 -10.71 22.29 12.54
N ARG A 415 -11.12 22.90 11.44
CA ARG A 415 -10.38 23.95 10.75
C ARG A 415 -11.33 24.82 9.97
N ILE A 416 -10.84 25.97 9.52
CA ILE A 416 -11.65 27.00 8.89
C ILE A 416 -11.05 27.45 7.56
N LYS A 417 -11.92 27.90 6.66
CA LYS A 417 -11.58 28.71 5.51
C LYS A 417 -12.20 30.09 5.74
N ALA A 418 -11.37 31.05 6.12
CA ALA A 418 -11.73 32.44 6.37
C ALA A 418 -10.99 33.36 5.37
N PRO A 419 -11.49 34.58 5.10
CA PRO A 419 -10.76 35.57 4.31
C PRO A 419 -9.34 35.81 4.84
N GLU A 420 -8.38 36.05 3.95
CA GLU A 420 -6.99 36.33 4.33
C GLU A 420 -6.92 37.48 5.35
N GLY A 421 -6.16 37.26 6.44
CA GLY A 421 -5.95 38.24 7.50
C GLY A 421 -6.92 38.18 8.69
N LEU A 422 -7.95 37.32 8.66
CA LEU A 422 -8.88 37.14 9.79
C LEU A 422 -8.39 36.00 10.71
N ALA A 423 -7.58 36.33 11.72
CA ALA A 423 -7.23 35.40 12.79
C ALA A 423 -8.45 35.23 13.72
N LEU A 424 -8.86 33.99 13.95
CA LEU A 424 -10.01 33.63 14.78
C LEU A 424 -9.53 32.89 16.01
N ASP A 425 -9.85 33.44 17.18
CA ASP A 425 -9.50 32.83 18.45
C ASP A 425 -10.55 31.79 18.83
N TRP A 426 -10.10 30.54 18.93
CA TRP A 426 -10.92 29.39 19.28
C TRP A 426 -10.69 28.97 20.73
N THR A 427 -11.78 28.74 21.43
CA THR A 427 -11.79 28.09 22.75
C THR A 427 -12.70 26.88 22.72
N ALA A 428 -12.38 25.87 23.54
CA ALA A 428 -13.19 24.68 23.69
C ALA A 428 -13.43 24.41 25.18
N SER A 429 -14.67 24.08 25.56
CA SER A 429 -15.01 23.68 26.93
C SER A 429 -15.87 22.41 26.93
N ALA A 430 -15.77 21.60 27.99
CA ALA A 430 -16.59 20.40 28.15
C ALA A 430 -17.97 20.74 28.75
N GLY A 431 -19.03 20.14 28.19
CA GLY A 431 -20.39 20.27 28.68
C GLY A 431 -20.56 19.69 30.08
N GLY A 432 -21.13 20.48 30.99
CA GLY A 432 -21.36 20.11 32.39
C GLY A 432 -20.60 20.93 33.44
N GLY A 433 -19.75 21.89 33.03
CA GLY A 433 -19.10 22.80 33.99
C GLY A 433 -18.15 23.86 33.43
N ASP A 434 -18.25 24.24 32.15
CA ASP A 434 -17.38 25.24 31.48
C ASP A 434 -15.86 25.04 31.67
N ALA A 435 -15.44 23.81 31.98
CA ALA A 435 -14.03 23.50 32.18
C ALA A 435 -13.28 23.64 30.84
N PRO A 436 -12.23 24.48 30.76
CA PRO A 436 -11.51 24.70 29.52
C PRO A 436 -10.77 23.43 29.09
N LEU A 437 -10.88 23.10 27.81
CA LEU A 437 -10.14 22.03 27.17
C LEU A 437 -8.85 22.57 26.57
N MET A 438 -7.76 21.82 26.73
CA MET A 438 -6.51 22.15 26.06
C MET A 438 -6.62 21.82 24.58
N VAL A 439 -6.60 22.85 23.74
CA VAL A 439 -6.57 22.74 22.28
C VAL A 439 -5.17 22.98 21.75
N ALA A 440 -4.84 22.36 20.61
CA ALA A 440 -3.57 22.56 19.93
C ALA A 440 -3.81 22.82 18.44
N THR A 441 -3.14 23.84 17.91
CA THR A 441 -3.07 24.12 16.47
C THR A 441 -1.89 23.37 15.87
N THR A 442 -2.10 22.67 14.76
CA THR A 442 -1.09 21.83 14.11
C THR A 442 -1.26 21.82 12.60
N SER A 443 -0.15 21.95 11.87
CA SER A 443 -0.11 21.70 10.42
C SER A 443 -0.10 20.22 10.06
N GLN A 444 0.18 19.35 11.04
CA GLN A 444 0.12 17.90 10.88
C GLN A 444 -1.33 17.42 10.90
N MET A 445 -1.69 16.58 9.93
CA MET A 445 -2.99 15.94 9.90
C MET A 445 -3.05 14.91 11.03
N PRO A 446 -4.06 14.93 11.92
CA PRO A 446 -4.24 13.86 12.87
C PRO A 446 -4.37 12.52 12.12
N VAL A 447 -3.56 11.53 12.47
CA VAL A 447 -3.48 10.21 11.78
C VAL A 447 -4.84 9.52 11.71
N SER A 448 -5.68 9.68 12.73
CA SER A 448 -7.06 9.18 12.73
C SER A 448 -7.96 9.95 11.76
N ALA A 449 -7.79 11.27 11.64
CA ALA A 449 -8.59 12.12 10.77
C ALA A 449 -8.30 11.87 9.28
N SER A 450 -7.07 11.52 8.89
CA SER A 450 -6.73 11.24 7.49
C SER A 450 -7.55 10.11 6.87
N ARG A 451 -7.99 9.15 7.69
CA ARG A 451 -8.82 8.02 7.24
C ARG A 451 -10.31 8.36 7.08
N LEU A 452 -10.73 9.54 7.51
CA LEU A 452 -12.09 10.06 7.33
C LEU A 452 -12.31 10.64 5.93
N PHE A 453 -11.25 10.76 5.12
CA PHE A 453 -11.33 11.33 3.78
C PHE A 453 -10.88 10.33 2.71
N ALA A 454 -11.60 10.29 1.58
CA ALA A 454 -11.20 9.54 0.40
C ALA A 454 -10.01 10.20 -0.32
N SER A 455 -10.02 11.53 -0.40
CA SER A 455 -8.96 12.38 -0.96
C SER A 455 -8.45 13.35 0.11
N LEU A 456 -7.25 13.93 -0.08
CA LEU A 456 -6.74 14.92 0.86
C LEU A 456 -7.61 16.19 0.80
N PRO A 457 -8.24 16.62 1.91
CA PRO A 457 -9.07 17.81 1.89
C PRO A 457 -8.18 19.05 1.96
N GLN A 458 -8.17 19.87 0.90
CA GLN A 458 -7.21 20.99 0.74
C GLN A 458 -7.86 22.38 0.78
N GLY A 459 -7.03 23.42 0.94
CA GLY A 459 -7.47 24.82 0.92
C GLY A 459 -8.06 25.31 2.26
N TRP A 460 -7.66 24.68 3.36
CA TRP A 460 -8.10 25.00 4.72
C TRP A 460 -6.91 25.46 5.57
N GLN A 461 -7.17 26.24 6.63
CA GLN A 461 -6.16 26.58 7.63
C GLN A 461 -5.69 25.33 8.41
N PRO A 462 -4.57 25.43 9.18
CA PRO A 462 -4.10 24.34 10.03
C PRO A 462 -5.19 23.78 10.96
N TRP A 463 -5.05 22.51 11.31
CA TRP A 463 -5.99 21.81 12.20
C TRP A 463 -5.90 22.34 13.63
N ILE A 464 -7.05 22.55 14.26
CA ILE A 464 -7.19 22.74 15.70
C ILE A 464 -7.81 21.45 16.26
N ARG A 465 -7.26 20.91 17.34
CA ARG A 465 -7.75 19.67 17.97
C ARG A 465 -7.75 19.75 19.48
N VAL A 466 -8.60 18.96 20.12
CA VAL A 466 -8.49 18.70 21.56
C VAL A 466 -7.22 17.85 21.79
N ALA A 467 -6.25 18.42 22.50
CA ALA A 467 -4.96 17.79 22.78
C ALA A 467 -5.00 16.93 24.05
N ARG A 468 -5.76 17.36 25.06
CA ARG A 468 -5.95 16.63 26.32
C ARG A 468 -7.41 16.62 26.72
N TRP A 469 -7.95 15.41 26.92
CA TRP A 469 -9.27 15.20 27.46
C TRP A 469 -9.25 15.22 29.01
N PRO A 470 -10.27 15.81 29.66
CA PRO A 470 -10.34 15.89 31.11
C PRO A 470 -10.45 14.48 31.71
N GLN A 471 -9.75 14.28 32.83
CA GLN A 471 -9.73 13.01 33.55
C GLN A 471 -10.87 13.00 34.58
N GLY A 472 -11.77 12.01 34.54
CA GLY A 472 -12.73 11.76 35.63
C GLY A 472 -14.22 12.09 35.41
N GLY A 473 -14.74 12.11 34.18
CA GLY A 473 -16.17 12.40 33.90
C GLY A 473 -16.98 11.29 33.21
N ASP A 474 -16.39 10.15 32.87
CA ASP A 474 -16.98 9.13 31.98
C ASP A 474 -17.84 8.08 32.71
N SER A 475 -18.47 8.39 33.86
CA SER A 475 -19.15 7.37 34.67
C SER A 475 -20.30 6.63 33.95
N ASP A 476 -20.88 7.23 32.90
CA ASP A 476 -22.03 6.66 32.17
C ASP A 476 -21.72 6.27 30.71
N GLY A 477 -20.45 6.33 30.27
CA GLY A 477 -20.08 5.98 28.89
C GLY A 477 -20.64 6.90 27.79
N ALA A 478 -21.32 7.99 28.15
CA ALA A 478 -21.84 8.99 27.22
C ALA A 478 -20.72 9.87 26.66
N ARG A 479 -20.83 10.25 25.38
CA ARG A 479 -19.88 11.16 24.72
C ARG A 479 -20.05 12.58 25.28
N PRO A 480 -18.97 13.26 25.71
CA PRO A 480 -19.09 14.62 26.19
C PRO A 480 -19.46 15.53 25.03
N THR A 481 -20.44 16.41 25.24
CA THR A 481 -20.67 17.55 24.35
C THR A 481 -19.56 18.57 24.60
N VAL A 482 -18.94 19.08 23.56
CA VAL A 482 -17.90 20.11 23.61
C VAL A 482 -18.45 21.39 23.00
N HIS A 483 -18.33 22.50 23.72
CA HIS A 483 -18.69 23.83 23.23
C HIS A 483 -17.46 24.45 22.55
N LEU A 484 -17.51 24.59 21.23
CA LEU A 484 -16.50 25.26 20.43
C LEU A 484 -16.91 26.72 20.23
N THR A 485 -16.19 27.65 20.85
CA THR A 485 -16.49 29.08 20.76
C THR A 485 -15.43 29.78 19.94
N VAL A 486 -15.86 30.44 18.87
CA VAL A 486 -15.03 31.34 18.07
C VAL A 486 -15.34 32.79 18.41
N THR A 487 -14.29 33.56 18.69
CA THR A 487 -14.39 35.01 18.93
C THR A 487 -13.90 35.77 17.71
N LEU A 488 -14.73 36.71 17.23
CA LEU A 488 -14.40 37.56 16.09
C LEU A 488 -13.60 38.79 16.57
N PRO A 489 -12.58 39.24 15.81
CA PRO A 489 -11.78 40.41 16.19
C PRO A 489 -12.59 41.72 16.15
N ARG A 490 -13.70 41.74 15.41
CA ARG A 490 -14.67 42.83 15.32
C ARG A 490 -16.07 42.27 15.19
N ALA A 491 -17.09 43.06 15.50
CA ALA A 491 -18.47 42.69 15.22
C ALA A 491 -18.69 42.51 13.71
N ALA A 492 -19.39 41.45 13.33
CA ALA A 492 -19.69 41.13 11.94
C ALA A 492 -20.54 42.22 11.28
N SER A 493 -20.27 42.54 10.01
CA SER A 493 -21.08 43.51 9.25
C SER A 493 -22.40 42.94 8.72
N GLY A 494 -22.60 41.62 8.85
CA GLY A 494 -23.73 40.88 8.28
C GLY A 494 -23.45 40.38 6.87
N GLY A 495 -23.82 39.12 6.61
CA GLY A 495 -23.58 38.45 5.33
C GLY A 495 -22.19 37.83 5.17
N GLU A 496 -21.27 38.06 6.12
CA GLU A 496 -19.96 37.41 6.15
C GLU A 496 -20.13 35.88 6.26
N VAL A 497 -19.39 35.11 5.46
CA VAL A 497 -19.50 33.64 5.42
C VAL A 497 -18.21 33.01 5.94
N LEU A 498 -18.34 32.12 6.91
CA LEU A 498 -17.27 31.26 7.41
C LEU A 498 -17.54 29.82 7.02
N HIS A 499 -16.55 29.13 6.46
CA HIS A 499 -16.64 27.69 6.21
C HIS A 499 -15.79 26.94 7.21
N LEU A 500 -16.35 25.96 7.90
CA LEU A 500 -15.67 25.11 8.86
C LEU A 500 -15.72 23.67 8.38
N LEU A 501 -14.65 22.93 8.61
CA LEU A 501 -14.62 21.48 8.48
C LEU A 501 -14.39 20.90 9.87
N VAL A 502 -15.34 20.13 10.36
CA VAL A 502 -15.31 19.55 11.72
C VAL A 502 -15.29 18.03 11.61
N ALA A 503 -14.23 17.40 12.14
CA ALA A 503 -14.17 15.97 12.42
C ALA A 503 -14.71 15.73 13.84
N GLY A 504 -16.00 15.41 13.92
CA GLY A 504 -16.85 15.46 15.10
C GLY A 504 -18.31 15.61 14.69
N ARG A 505 -19.25 15.17 15.52
CA ARG A 505 -20.68 15.26 15.24
C ARG A 505 -21.26 16.51 15.87
N VAL A 506 -21.79 17.43 15.05
CA VAL A 506 -22.47 18.63 15.54
C VAL A 506 -23.85 18.24 16.09
N VAL A 507 -24.14 18.64 17.32
CA VAL A 507 -25.39 18.30 18.04
C VAL A 507 -26.24 19.52 18.41
N GLY A 508 -25.72 20.75 18.29
CA GLY A 508 -26.42 22.01 18.61
C GLY A 508 -25.52 23.26 18.49
N GLY A 509 -26.00 24.45 18.90
CA GLY A 509 -25.18 25.65 19.08
C GLY A 509 -25.97 26.93 19.40
N THR A 510 -25.32 27.92 20.00
CA THR A 510 -25.90 29.21 20.46
C THR A 510 -24.99 30.40 20.11
N ALA A 511 -25.54 31.60 20.02
CA ALA A 511 -24.76 32.83 19.87
C ALA A 511 -25.26 33.90 20.86
N ASN A 512 -24.34 34.67 21.45
CA ASN A 512 -24.62 35.65 22.51
C ASN A 512 -24.20 37.07 22.08
N ILE A 513 -25.02 38.05 22.48
CA ILE A 513 -24.72 39.48 22.49
C ILE A 513 -24.39 39.87 23.94
N GLY A 514 -23.32 40.63 24.16
CA GLY A 514 -22.80 40.94 25.50
C GLY A 514 -23.76 41.70 26.45
N ASP A 515 -23.87 41.15 27.67
CA ASP A 515 -24.28 41.62 29.02
C ASP A 515 -25.30 42.75 29.24
N PHE A 516 -26.34 42.43 30.03
CA PHE A 516 -26.85 43.25 31.15
C PHE A 516 -27.27 42.35 32.34
N ALA A 517 -26.86 42.76 33.54
CA ALA A 517 -26.92 42.02 34.81
C ALA A 517 -28.34 41.82 35.41
N GLY A 518 -28.55 40.75 36.20
CA GLY A 518 -29.59 40.71 37.24
C GLY A 518 -30.29 39.37 37.54
N SER A 519 -29.75 38.65 38.53
CA SER A 519 -30.45 37.87 39.59
C SER A 519 -31.53 36.80 39.31
N ALA A 520 -31.32 35.69 40.04
CA ALA A 520 -32.27 34.88 40.82
C ALA A 520 -32.80 33.56 40.23
N SER A 521 -32.65 32.54 41.08
CA SER A 521 -32.90 31.11 40.89
C SER A 521 -34.38 30.75 41.09
N ALA A 522 -34.92 29.82 40.28
CA ALA A 522 -36.06 28.97 40.65
C ALA A 522 -36.03 27.65 39.88
N ARG A 523 -36.33 26.55 40.59
CA ARG A 523 -36.17 25.14 40.17
C ARG A 523 -37.55 24.47 40.14
N ILE A 524 -38.06 23.92 39.02
CA ILE A 524 -39.15 22.89 38.95
C ILE A 524 -39.00 22.05 37.64
N PRO A 525 -39.31 20.72 37.62
CA PRO A 525 -38.84 19.77 36.61
C PRO A 525 -39.91 19.34 35.58
N GLY A 526 -39.46 18.84 34.41
CA GLY A 526 -40.25 17.95 33.56
C GLY A 526 -40.06 18.17 32.05
N ALA A 527 -39.30 17.28 31.40
CA ALA A 527 -39.38 17.07 29.95
C ALA A 527 -39.26 15.58 29.64
N VAL A 528 -40.30 15.03 29.01
CA VAL A 528 -40.37 13.69 28.42
C VAL A 528 -39.79 13.74 27.00
N PRO A 529 -39.12 12.68 26.49
CA PRO A 529 -38.30 12.75 25.29
C PRO A 529 -39.01 12.27 24.00
N GLN A 530 -38.26 12.40 22.90
CA GLN A 530 -38.36 11.70 21.60
C GLN A 530 -39.13 12.36 20.45
N LEU A 531 -38.37 12.71 19.42
CA LEU A 531 -38.77 12.59 18.02
C LEU A 531 -37.69 11.77 17.30
N ALA A 532 -38.02 10.51 17.00
CA ALA A 532 -37.33 9.69 16.02
C ALA A 532 -38.22 9.57 14.78
N PRO A 533 -37.70 9.68 13.54
CA PRO A 533 -38.43 9.25 12.37
C PRO A 533 -38.17 7.76 12.13
N ALA A 534 -39.27 7.00 12.04
CA ALA A 534 -39.28 5.63 11.54
C ALA A 534 -39.30 5.65 10.00
N CYS A 535 -38.37 4.92 9.37
CA CYS A 535 -38.49 4.52 7.96
C CYS A 535 -38.18 3.03 7.83
N ALA A 536 -39.20 2.25 7.49
CA ALA A 536 -39.09 0.88 7.03
C ALA A 536 -39.23 0.89 5.50
N GLY A 537 -38.21 0.44 4.76
CA GLY A 537 -38.25 0.32 3.31
C GLY A 537 -36.93 0.70 2.65
N ARG A 538 -36.48 -0.11 1.69
CA ARG A 538 -35.18 -0.03 1.02
C ARG A 538 -34.99 1.30 0.25
N THR A 539 -33.76 1.82 0.34
CA THR A 539 -33.12 2.90 -0.44
C THR A 539 -33.76 4.28 -0.40
N CYS A 540 -33.31 5.10 0.57
CA CYS A 540 -33.25 6.56 0.40
C CYS A 540 -31.78 7.00 0.50
N ALA A 541 -31.18 7.38 -0.62
CA ALA A 541 -30.01 8.24 -0.63
C ALA A 541 -30.50 9.66 -0.32
N SER A 542 -30.34 10.12 0.92
CA SER A 542 -30.71 11.48 1.32
C SER A 542 -29.49 12.39 1.28
N ASN A 543 -29.31 13.13 0.19
CA ASN A 543 -28.63 14.43 0.22
C ASN A 543 -29.60 15.41 0.91
N ALA A 544 -29.59 15.44 2.24
CA ALA A 544 -30.39 16.38 3.01
C ALA A 544 -29.48 17.48 3.56
N ASP A 545 -29.47 18.63 2.89
CA ASP A 545 -28.93 19.88 3.45
C ASP A 545 -29.81 20.29 4.65
N ALA A 546 -29.26 20.24 5.85
CA ALA A 546 -29.96 20.72 7.04
C ALA A 546 -29.62 22.21 7.28
N ILE A 547 -30.65 23.06 7.32
CA ILE A 547 -30.53 24.47 7.71
C ILE A 547 -30.87 24.56 9.21
N ALA A 548 -29.88 24.90 10.05
CA ALA A 548 -30.09 25.16 11.46
C ALA A 548 -29.98 26.68 11.74
N ARG A 549 -30.98 27.24 12.43
CA ARG A 549 -30.88 28.59 13.01
C ARG A 549 -30.31 28.46 14.42
N LEU A 550 -29.13 29.02 14.67
CA LEU A 550 -28.51 29.03 16.00
C LEU A 550 -29.12 30.22 16.76
N ALA A 551 -30.04 29.96 17.70
CA ALA A 551 -30.72 30.99 18.48
C ALA A 551 -30.45 30.80 19.98
N PRO A 552 -30.35 31.87 20.78
CA PRO A 552 -30.24 31.76 22.23
C PRO A 552 -31.53 31.17 22.84
N ALA A 553 -31.37 30.28 23.82
CA ALA A 553 -32.48 29.74 24.60
C ALA A 553 -32.91 30.75 25.67
N CYS A 554 -33.95 31.55 25.40
CA CYS A 554 -34.50 32.51 26.37
C CYS A 554 -35.72 31.92 27.09
N ALA A 555 -35.63 31.75 28.41
CA ALA A 555 -36.76 31.48 29.29
C ALA A 555 -37.46 32.80 29.66
N GLY A 556 -38.64 33.07 29.07
CA GLY A 556 -39.59 34.08 29.55
C GLY A 556 -39.73 35.36 28.71
N ARG A 557 -40.89 35.46 28.02
CA ARG A 557 -41.53 36.62 27.35
C ARG A 557 -40.78 37.32 26.19
N THR A 558 -41.30 37.05 24.98
CA THR A 558 -41.16 37.78 23.71
C THR A 558 -39.75 38.27 23.34
N CYS A 559 -38.96 37.39 22.73
CA CYS A 559 -37.80 37.78 21.91
C CYS A 559 -38.14 37.59 20.43
N ALA A 560 -38.03 38.66 19.64
CA ALA A 560 -37.82 38.52 18.20
C ALA A 560 -36.46 37.80 18.01
N SER A 561 -36.47 36.62 17.39
CA SER A 561 -35.27 35.78 17.25
C SER A 561 -34.31 36.35 16.21
N ASN A 562 -33.37 37.19 16.62
CA ASN A 562 -32.19 37.51 15.81
C ASN A 562 -31.12 36.45 16.10
N ALA A 563 -31.05 35.42 15.26
CA ALA A 563 -29.98 34.42 15.31
C ALA A 563 -28.70 35.05 14.73
N ASP A 564 -27.63 35.22 15.53
CA ASP A 564 -26.40 35.91 15.08
C ASP A 564 -25.63 35.19 13.96
N ALA A 565 -25.97 33.93 13.66
CA ALA A 565 -25.49 33.23 12.48
C ALA A 565 -26.49 32.18 11.97
N ILE A 566 -26.50 31.95 10.66
CA ILE A 566 -27.24 30.85 10.02
C ILE A 566 -26.23 29.76 9.64
N ALA A 567 -26.47 28.52 10.09
CA ALA A 567 -25.60 27.39 9.79
C ALA A 567 -26.24 26.46 8.75
N ARG A 568 -25.47 26.12 7.71
CA ARG A 568 -25.78 25.02 6.79
C ARG A 568 -24.77 23.91 6.99
N LEU A 569 -25.24 22.69 7.26
CA LEU A 569 -24.39 21.54 7.50
C LEU A 569 -24.49 20.57 6.32
N ALA A 570 -23.34 20.19 5.77
CA ALA A 570 -23.22 19.17 4.75
C ALA A 570 -22.30 18.03 5.26
N PRO A 571 -22.67 16.75 5.08
CA PRO A 571 -21.78 15.64 5.38
C PRO A 571 -20.53 15.69 4.49
N ALA A 572 -19.37 15.42 5.07
CA ALA A 572 -18.07 15.48 4.39
C ALA A 572 -17.18 14.28 4.70
N CYS A 573 -17.69 13.25 5.39
CA CYS A 573 -16.94 12.04 5.66
C CYS A 573 -17.03 11.10 4.44
N THR A 574 -15.90 10.88 3.77
CA THR A 574 -15.82 10.09 2.53
C THR A 574 -14.85 8.91 2.64
N GLY A 575 -14.06 8.84 3.72
CA GLY A 575 -13.04 7.83 3.92
C GLY A 575 -13.54 6.51 4.50
N ARG A 576 -12.66 5.50 4.50
CA ARG A 576 -12.97 4.14 4.96
C ARG A 576 -13.25 4.01 6.45
N ALA A 577 -12.89 5.02 7.24
CA ALA A 577 -13.09 5.03 8.68
C ALA A 577 -14.35 5.80 9.12
N CYS A 578 -15.18 6.25 8.17
CA CYS A 578 -16.46 6.85 8.47
C CYS A 578 -17.46 5.78 8.95
N ALA A 579 -17.98 5.94 10.16
CA ALA A 579 -19.13 5.15 10.64
C ALA A 579 -20.45 5.79 10.17
N SER A 580 -20.45 7.10 9.92
CA SER A 580 -21.53 7.87 9.32
C SER A 580 -20.94 8.93 8.38
N SER A 581 -21.67 9.30 7.32
CA SER A 581 -21.31 10.43 6.45
C SER A 581 -21.21 11.76 7.22
N SER A 582 -21.86 11.86 8.38
CA SER A 582 -21.85 13.02 9.29
C SER A 582 -20.72 13.00 10.33
N ASP A 583 -19.82 12.01 10.33
CA ASP A 583 -18.67 12.01 11.24
C ASP A 583 -17.69 13.15 10.93
N VAL A 584 -17.69 13.63 9.68
CA VAL A 584 -17.10 14.91 9.29
C VAL A 584 -18.20 15.76 8.68
N GLN A 585 -18.27 17.03 9.07
CA GLN A 585 -19.26 17.97 8.55
C GLN A 585 -18.57 19.23 8.04
N GLN A 586 -18.96 19.67 6.84
CA GLN A 586 -18.68 21.01 6.38
C GLN A 586 -19.83 21.92 6.83
N ILE A 587 -19.50 22.96 7.59
CA ILE A 587 -20.45 23.91 8.14
C ILE A 587 -20.21 25.26 7.45
N THR A 588 -21.24 25.79 6.82
CA THR A 588 -21.24 27.16 6.29
C THR A 588 -22.02 28.04 7.24
N LEU A 589 -21.32 28.95 7.92
CA LEU A 589 -21.91 29.93 8.84
C LEU A 589 -22.04 31.27 8.11
N THR A 590 -23.25 31.79 8.00
CA THR A 590 -23.50 33.16 7.54
C THR A 590 -23.76 34.03 8.75
N LEU A 591 -22.80 34.89 9.09
CA LEU A 591 -22.86 35.80 10.24
C LEU A 591 -23.86 36.92 10.00
N GLN A 592 -24.67 37.25 11.02
CA GLN A 592 -25.54 38.42 11.02
C GLN A 592 -24.78 39.65 11.52
N ALA A 593 -25.32 40.83 11.20
CA ALA A 593 -24.75 42.09 11.66
C ALA A 593 -24.74 42.15 13.19
N GLY A 594 -23.60 42.50 13.78
CA GLY A 594 -23.43 42.61 15.23
C GLY A 594 -22.85 41.36 15.93
N ALA A 595 -22.78 40.20 15.24
CA ALA A 595 -22.23 38.97 15.82
C ALA A 595 -20.77 39.18 16.27
N ARG A 596 -20.42 38.77 17.51
CA ARG A 596 -19.04 38.81 18.04
C ARG A 596 -18.49 37.43 18.41
N THR A 597 -19.38 36.51 18.78
CA THR A 597 -19.02 35.16 19.19
C THR A 597 -19.99 34.17 18.60
N VAL A 598 -19.50 33.03 18.12
CA VAL A 598 -20.34 31.91 17.68
C VAL A 598 -19.92 30.66 18.44
N GLN A 599 -20.89 29.94 19.02
CA GLN A 599 -20.66 28.68 19.71
C GLN A 599 -21.31 27.51 18.97
N LEU A 600 -20.55 26.43 18.80
CA LEU A 600 -20.98 25.17 18.21
C LEU A 600 -20.87 24.04 19.25
N ASP A 601 -21.93 23.26 19.39
CA ASP A 601 -21.93 22.09 20.28
C ASP A 601 -21.60 20.84 19.47
N VAL A 602 -20.48 20.19 19.79
CA VAL A 602 -19.92 19.08 19.01
C VAL A 602 -19.57 17.91 19.91
N GLN A 603 -19.90 16.70 19.49
CA GLN A 603 -19.46 15.47 20.13
C GLN A 603 -18.22 14.90 19.43
N PRO A 604 -17.21 14.41 20.17
CA PRO A 604 -16.07 13.74 19.58
C PRO A 604 -16.49 12.43 18.91
N LEU A 605 -15.66 11.99 17.95
CA LEU A 605 -15.76 10.67 17.34
C LEU A 605 -15.03 9.65 18.21
N ASP A 606 -15.65 8.50 18.42
CA ASP A 606 -14.95 7.33 18.96
C ASP A 606 -14.19 6.67 17.81
N PHE A 607 -12.86 6.74 17.85
CA PHE A 607 -12.01 6.19 16.82
C PHE A 607 -11.18 5.06 17.39
N ASN A 608 -11.19 3.90 16.72
CA ASN A 608 -10.34 2.78 17.08
C ASN A 608 -9.58 2.31 15.84
N ALA A 609 -8.27 2.47 15.86
CA ALA A 609 -7.37 2.05 14.80
C ALA A 609 -6.39 0.98 15.31
N PRO A 610 -6.78 -0.31 15.32
CA PRO A 610 -5.91 -1.39 15.77
C PRO A 610 -4.57 -1.43 15.03
N GLU A 611 -4.55 -1.06 13.75
CA GLU A 611 -3.33 -1.05 12.92
C GLU A 611 -2.29 0.00 13.36
N ASP A 612 -2.70 1.11 13.97
CA ASP A 612 -1.76 2.13 14.46
C ASP A 612 -1.22 1.80 15.84
N GLN A 613 -1.97 1.00 16.62
CA GLN A 613 -1.57 0.58 17.96
C GLN A 613 -0.25 -0.21 17.92
N LYS A 614 0.13 -0.83 16.80
CA LYS A 614 1.44 -1.50 16.63
C LYS A 614 2.64 -0.55 16.70
N TYR A 615 2.42 0.76 16.53
CA TYR A 615 3.42 1.82 16.63
C TYR A 615 3.25 2.68 17.89
N ARG A 616 2.46 2.23 18.87
CA ARG A 616 2.26 2.91 20.17
C ARG A 616 2.69 2.04 21.33
N HIS A 617 3.21 2.63 22.40
CA HIS A 617 3.54 1.84 23.59
C HIS A 617 2.30 1.24 24.26
N LEU A 618 1.13 1.87 24.13
CA LEU A 618 -0.11 1.42 24.75
C LEU A 618 -1.03 0.77 23.71
N ARG A 619 -1.47 -0.47 23.97
CA ARG A 619 -2.53 -1.13 23.20
C ARG A 619 -3.49 -1.91 24.10
N VAL A 620 -4.64 -2.27 23.55
CA VAL A 620 -5.61 -3.14 24.23
C VAL A 620 -5.54 -4.54 23.64
N ALA A 621 -5.31 -5.55 24.48
CA ALA A 621 -5.32 -6.96 24.11
C ALA A 621 -6.19 -7.76 25.09
N ASN A 622 -7.13 -8.55 24.57
CA ASN A 622 -8.05 -9.35 25.38
C ASN A 622 -8.74 -8.54 26.49
N GLY A 623 -9.17 -7.30 26.17
CA GLY A 623 -9.84 -6.40 27.12
C GLY A 623 -8.94 -5.77 28.18
N ARG A 624 -7.61 -5.98 28.13
CA ARG A 624 -6.64 -5.38 29.06
C ARG A 624 -5.72 -4.40 28.35
N LEU A 625 -5.37 -3.32 29.04
CA LEU A 625 -4.26 -2.45 28.64
C LEU A 625 -2.95 -3.21 28.80
N ILE A 626 -2.09 -3.10 27.81
CA ILE A 626 -0.73 -3.64 27.85
C ILE A 626 0.24 -2.60 27.34
N TRP A 627 1.39 -2.52 28.01
CA TRP A 627 2.55 -1.80 27.52
C TRP A 627 3.33 -2.72 26.60
N GLN A 628 3.56 -2.31 25.37
CA GLN A 628 4.41 -3.03 24.44
C GLN A 628 5.70 -2.26 24.22
N ALA A 629 6.80 -3.01 24.17
CA ALA A 629 8.03 -2.50 23.63
C ALA A 629 7.79 -2.18 22.16
N LEU A 630 7.94 -0.91 21.79
CA LEU A 630 8.11 -0.58 20.40
C LEU A 630 9.46 -1.15 20.00
N ALA A 631 9.47 -1.99 18.96
CA ALA A 631 10.71 -2.23 18.26
C ALA A 631 11.27 -0.84 17.98
N GLN A 632 12.52 -0.58 18.38
CA GLN A 632 13.29 0.43 17.66
C GLN A 632 13.25 -0.10 16.23
N THR A 633 12.32 0.40 15.42
CA THR A 633 12.31 0.16 13.99
C THR A 633 13.73 0.37 13.54
N ASP A 634 14.25 -0.52 12.73
CA ASP A 634 15.63 -0.57 12.21
C ASP A 634 16.12 0.71 11.50
N ASN A 635 15.45 1.85 11.69
CA ASN A 635 15.94 3.20 11.45
C ASN A 635 17.15 3.58 12.33
N THR A 636 17.61 2.75 13.27
CA THR A 636 18.85 2.99 14.03
C THR A 636 19.97 2.00 13.72
N ALA A 637 19.74 1.01 12.85
CA ALA A 637 20.74 0.01 12.44
C ALA A 637 21.18 0.11 10.96
N SER A 638 20.61 1.03 10.19
CA SER A 638 21.36 1.66 9.11
C SER A 638 22.04 2.88 9.72
N HIS A 639 23.36 2.96 9.67
CA HIS A 639 23.99 4.27 9.61
C HIS A 639 23.37 4.96 8.39
N THR A 640 22.30 5.74 8.58
CA THR A 640 21.84 6.64 7.53
C THR A 640 22.97 7.64 7.37
N ALA A 641 23.86 7.33 6.42
CA ALA A 641 24.63 8.34 5.74
C ALA A 641 23.66 9.49 5.46
N ALA A 642 24.09 10.72 5.75
CA ALA A 642 23.29 11.89 5.40
C ALA A 642 22.85 11.74 3.93
N PRO A 643 21.57 12.01 3.61
CA PRO A 643 21.05 11.81 2.26
C PRO A 643 21.97 12.52 1.26
N SER A 644 22.37 11.79 0.23
CA SER A 644 23.26 12.31 -0.80
C SER A 644 22.58 13.48 -1.50
N PRO A 645 23.27 14.62 -1.73
CA PRO A 645 22.74 15.69 -2.57
C PRO A 645 22.40 15.15 -3.97
N VAL A 646 21.31 15.60 -4.58
CA VAL A 646 20.85 15.11 -5.89
C VAL A 646 20.71 16.27 -6.87
N GLN A 647 21.13 16.06 -8.11
CA GLN A 647 20.89 16.96 -9.24
C GLN A 647 20.21 16.16 -10.37
N LEU A 648 19.08 16.66 -10.86
CA LEU A 648 18.33 16.05 -11.96
C LEU A 648 18.24 17.01 -13.14
N GLU A 649 18.46 16.47 -14.33
CA GLU A 649 18.27 17.16 -15.61
C GLU A 649 17.27 16.42 -16.50
N ASP A 650 16.65 17.13 -17.42
CA ASP A 650 15.84 16.54 -18.49
C ASP A 650 16.75 15.96 -19.59
N ARG A 651 16.15 15.36 -20.62
CA ARG A 651 16.92 14.72 -21.69
C ARG A 651 17.77 15.70 -22.51
N ASN A 652 17.47 16.98 -22.44
CA ASN A 652 18.11 18.07 -23.17
C ASN A 652 19.08 18.88 -22.29
N GLY A 653 19.28 18.47 -21.02
CA GLY A 653 20.18 19.12 -20.07
C GLY A 653 19.54 20.27 -19.27
N SER A 654 18.23 20.45 -19.34
CA SER A 654 17.52 21.46 -18.53
C SER A 654 17.42 21.01 -17.08
N THR A 655 17.74 21.88 -16.12
CA THR A 655 17.67 21.53 -14.69
C THR A 655 16.22 21.28 -14.25
N LEU A 656 15.97 20.08 -13.71
CA LEU A 656 14.69 19.66 -13.14
C LEU A 656 14.68 19.74 -11.61
N TRP A 657 15.80 19.40 -10.97
CA TRP A 657 15.95 19.39 -9.52
C TRP A 657 17.37 19.79 -9.13
N ALA A 658 17.48 20.76 -8.23
CA ALA A 658 18.74 21.19 -7.63
C ALA A 658 18.47 21.77 -6.23
N ASP A 659 19.48 21.80 -5.38
CA ASP A 659 19.41 22.50 -4.08
C ASP A 659 18.25 22.07 -3.17
N GLY A 660 17.82 20.81 -3.30
CA GLY A 660 16.76 20.23 -2.48
C GLY A 660 15.33 20.61 -2.87
N ALA A 661 15.12 21.21 -4.05
CA ALA A 661 13.81 21.59 -4.57
C ALA A 661 13.70 21.40 -6.10
N PRO A 662 12.48 21.35 -6.68
CA PRO A 662 12.31 21.30 -8.11
C PRO A 662 12.52 22.70 -8.70
N SER A 663 12.97 22.79 -9.95
CA SER A 663 13.02 24.07 -10.65
C SER A 663 11.60 24.64 -10.85
N GLU A 664 11.50 25.96 -11.04
CA GLU A 664 10.21 26.62 -11.31
C GLU A 664 9.55 26.04 -12.55
N ALA A 665 10.30 25.90 -13.65
CA ALA A 665 9.82 25.29 -14.89
C ALA A 665 9.35 23.83 -14.69
N ALA A 666 10.04 23.03 -13.87
CA ALA A 666 9.59 21.68 -13.57
C ALA A 666 8.32 21.67 -12.71
N THR A 667 8.18 22.62 -11.79
CA THR A 667 6.98 22.79 -10.97
C THR A 667 5.77 23.19 -11.82
N GLU A 668 5.93 24.17 -12.71
CA GLU A 668 4.90 24.57 -13.67
C GLU A 668 4.52 23.45 -14.66
N ALA A 669 5.47 22.56 -14.96
CA ALA A 669 5.24 21.37 -15.77
C ALA A 669 4.59 20.20 -15.02
N GLY A 670 4.18 20.40 -13.75
CA GLY A 670 3.50 19.39 -12.93
C GLY A 670 4.40 18.26 -12.43
N LEU A 671 5.73 18.43 -12.48
CA LEU A 671 6.68 17.37 -12.15
C LEU A 671 7.02 17.26 -10.66
N ALA A 672 6.60 18.21 -9.82
CA ALA A 672 6.98 18.22 -8.40
C ALA A 672 6.62 16.92 -7.65
N PRO A 673 5.42 16.31 -7.78
CA PRO A 673 5.14 15.02 -7.15
C PRO A 673 6.07 13.88 -7.59
N LEU A 674 6.54 13.91 -8.84
CA LEU A 674 7.44 12.90 -9.40
C LEU A 674 8.90 13.11 -8.97
N LEU A 675 9.42 14.34 -9.09
CA LEU A 675 10.82 14.67 -8.81
C LEU A 675 11.09 14.77 -7.31
N GLY A 676 10.16 15.36 -6.56
CA GLY A 676 10.30 15.68 -5.14
C GLY A 676 9.60 17.00 -4.82
N LEU A 677 9.27 17.23 -3.55
CA LEU A 677 8.82 18.55 -3.08
C LEU A 677 9.88 19.22 -2.22
N ASN A 678 10.62 18.39 -1.50
CA ASN A 678 11.79 18.70 -0.71
C ASN A 678 12.60 17.40 -0.51
N THR A 679 13.69 17.48 0.24
CA THR A 679 14.56 16.34 0.57
C THR A 679 13.90 15.28 1.46
N GLU A 680 12.77 15.56 2.11
CA GLU A 680 12.03 14.59 2.93
C GLU A 680 11.08 13.71 2.11
N HIS A 681 10.84 14.04 0.82
CA HIS A 681 9.97 13.24 -0.06
C HIS A 681 10.68 11.96 -0.54
N ALA A 682 10.82 10.99 0.37
CA ALA A 682 11.62 9.79 0.17
C ALA A 682 11.22 8.87 -1.00
N SER A 683 9.96 8.92 -1.45
CA SER A 683 9.45 8.14 -2.59
C SER A 683 9.63 8.82 -3.95
N SER A 684 10.04 10.09 -3.99
CA SER A 684 10.26 10.79 -5.26
C SER A 684 11.55 10.34 -5.95
N ILE A 685 11.77 10.71 -7.21
CA ILE A 685 13.03 10.38 -7.90
C ILE A 685 14.24 10.91 -7.12
N ALA A 686 14.21 12.18 -6.68
CA ALA A 686 15.30 12.74 -5.87
C ALA A 686 15.45 12.01 -4.53
N GLY A 687 14.34 11.69 -3.84
CA GLY A 687 14.36 10.95 -2.59
C GLY A 687 14.90 9.52 -2.73
N MET A 688 14.62 8.85 -3.86
CA MET A 688 15.15 7.54 -4.20
C MET A 688 16.66 7.59 -4.45
N LEU A 689 17.13 8.54 -5.25
CA LEU A 689 18.55 8.68 -5.58
C LEU A 689 19.39 9.13 -4.38
N ALA A 690 18.81 9.89 -3.45
CA ALA A 690 19.47 10.28 -2.20
C ALA A 690 19.81 9.09 -1.28
N ARG A 691 19.22 7.90 -1.51
CA ARG A 691 19.53 6.65 -0.78
C ARG A 691 20.79 5.96 -1.31
N LEU A 692 21.33 6.39 -2.45
CA LEU A 692 22.57 5.87 -3.00
C LEU A 692 23.79 6.50 -2.28
N PRO A 693 24.88 5.75 -2.10
CA PRO A 693 26.10 6.30 -1.52
C PRO A 693 26.72 7.36 -2.45
N ALA A 694 26.95 8.56 -1.94
CA ALA A 694 27.68 9.61 -2.64
C ALA A 694 29.19 9.45 -2.39
N SER A 695 29.89 8.73 -3.26
CA SER A 695 31.36 8.59 -3.14
C SER A 695 32.12 9.87 -3.54
N ASP A 696 31.57 10.72 -4.43
CA ASP A 696 32.27 11.85 -5.06
C ASP A 696 31.44 13.16 -5.16
N GLY A 697 30.49 13.40 -4.24
CA GLY A 697 29.65 14.62 -4.24
C GLY A 697 28.18 14.36 -4.56
N ALA A 698 27.52 15.24 -5.31
CA ALA A 698 26.09 15.07 -5.62
C ALA A 698 25.85 13.90 -6.59
N VAL A 699 24.79 13.12 -6.35
CA VAL A 699 24.27 12.13 -7.28
C VAL A 699 23.62 12.87 -8.45
N ARG A 700 24.25 12.79 -9.62
CA ARG A 700 23.76 13.42 -10.85
C ARG A 700 23.04 12.40 -11.72
N ALA A 701 21.89 12.76 -12.24
CA ALA A 701 21.13 11.93 -13.16
C ALA A 701 20.39 12.77 -14.21
N SER A 702 20.22 12.21 -15.40
CA SER A 702 19.35 12.77 -16.43
C SER A 702 18.14 11.86 -16.62
N LEU A 703 16.97 12.46 -16.84
CA LEU A 703 15.72 11.76 -17.13
C LEU A 703 15.45 11.74 -18.63
N THR A 704 14.61 10.81 -19.08
CA THR A 704 14.15 10.75 -20.48
C THR A 704 13.11 11.81 -20.82
N LEU A 705 12.57 12.50 -19.82
CA LEU A 705 11.55 13.53 -19.98
C LEU A 705 12.08 14.68 -20.84
N ASP A 706 11.23 15.18 -21.72
CA ASP A 706 11.41 16.44 -22.42
C ASP A 706 10.58 17.51 -21.70
N LEU A 707 11.24 18.48 -21.07
CA LEU A 707 10.55 19.47 -20.22
C LEU A 707 9.53 20.31 -21.01
N SER A 708 9.80 20.60 -22.28
CA SER A 708 8.89 21.40 -23.12
C SER A 708 7.64 20.62 -23.48
N LEU A 709 7.81 19.35 -23.90
CA LEU A 709 6.68 18.46 -24.17
C LEU A 709 5.89 18.15 -22.90
N GLN A 710 6.56 17.95 -21.77
CA GLN A 710 5.92 17.75 -20.47
C GLN A 710 5.04 18.96 -20.10
N ALA A 711 5.57 20.18 -20.18
CA ALA A 711 4.83 21.39 -19.84
C ALA A 711 3.62 21.61 -20.77
N LEU A 712 3.77 21.36 -22.07
CA LEU A 712 2.64 21.35 -23.01
C LEU A 712 1.59 20.31 -22.59
N SER A 713 2.03 19.07 -22.31
CA SER A 713 1.14 17.96 -21.94
C SER A 713 0.35 18.27 -20.68
N GLN A 714 0.99 18.83 -19.65
CA GLN A 714 0.33 19.21 -18.39
C GLN A 714 -0.71 20.32 -18.63
N ARG A 715 -0.36 21.40 -19.32
CA ARG A 715 -1.30 22.50 -19.59
C ARG A 715 -2.51 22.07 -20.42
N VAL A 716 -2.30 21.22 -21.42
CA VAL A 716 -3.40 20.65 -22.21
C VAL A 716 -4.27 19.72 -21.36
N LEU A 717 -3.66 18.90 -20.49
CA LEU A 717 -4.40 18.04 -19.57
C LEU A 717 -5.27 18.86 -18.62
N ASP A 718 -4.72 19.90 -18.00
CA ASP A 718 -5.46 20.79 -17.11
C ASP A 718 -6.60 21.51 -17.85
N CYS A 719 -6.35 21.98 -19.07
CA CYS A 719 -7.38 22.65 -19.87
C CYS A 719 -8.49 21.70 -20.35
N VAL A 720 -8.12 20.66 -21.09
CA VAL A 720 -9.06 19.84 -21.85
C VAL A 720 -9.64 18.74 -20.97
N ALA A 721 -8.79 18.00 -20.24
CA ALA A 721 -9.24 16.87 -19.42
C ALA A 721 -9.89 17.32 -18.11
N MET A 722 -9.25 18.24 -17.39
CA MET A 722 -9.79 18.68 -16.10
C MET A 722 -10.95 19.66 -16.29
N GLN A 723 -10.74 20.72 -17.09
CA GLN A 723 -11.69 21.83 -17.20
C GLN A 723 -12.68 21.73 -18.36
N ARG A 724 -12.63 20.70 -19.23
CA ARG A 724 -13.45 20.63 -20.48
C ARG A 724 -13.28 21.86 -21.39
N GLY A 725 -12.17 22.57 -21.27
CA GLY A 725 -11.84 23.74 -22.08
C GLY A 725 -11.39 23.36 -23.50
N ARG A 726 -11.20 24.39 -24.33
CA ARG A 726 -10.62 24.29 -25.67
C ARG A 726 -9.22 24.87 -25.67
N TRP A 727 -8.26 24.06 -26.12
CA TRP A 727 -6.87 24.47 -26.29
C TRP A 727 -6.65 25.04 -27.71
N SER A 728 -6.19 26.28 -27.81
CA SER A 728 -5.86 26.93 -29.08
C SER A 728 -4.79 28.01 -28.86
N GLU A 729 -3.82 28.10 -29.78
CA GLU A 729 -2.75 29.12 -29.73
C GLU A 729 -2.01 29.17 -28.38
N GLY A 730 -1.78 28.01 -27.77
CA GLY A 730 -1.09 27.91 -26.48
C GLY A 730 -1.92 28.36 -25.27
N ARG A 731 -3.23 28.60 -25.43
CA ARG A 731 -4.12 29.07 -24.36
C ARG A 731 -5.33 28.16 -24.17
N CYS A 732 -5.82 28.13 -22.93
CA CYS A 732 -7.08 27.49 -22.58
C CYS A 732 -8.24 28.48 -22.65
N THR A 733 -9.35 28.11 -23.27
CA THR A 733 -10.57 28.93 -23.36
C THR A 733 -11.81 28.12 -23.02
N GLY A 734 -12.82 28.77 -22.42
CA GLY A 734 -14.12 28.14 -22.12
C GLY A 734 -14.09 26.99 -21.11
N GLY A 735 -13.04 26.91 -20.27
CA GLY A 735 -12.92 25.92 -19.21
C GLY A 735 -13.95 26.14 -18.09
N GLN A 736 -14.35 25.04 -17.45
CA GLN A 736 -15.23 24.98 -16.30
C GLN A 736 -14.51 24.34 -15.11
N ALA A 737 -15.04 24.51 -13.90
CA ALA A 737 -14.50 23.81 -12.74
C ALA A 737 -14.66 22.29 -12.92
N ALA A 738 -13.60 21.54 -12.63
CA ALA A 738 -13.64 20.08 -12.66
C ALA A 738 -14.60 19.57 -11.57
N PRO A 739 -15.42 18.53 -11.84
CA PRO A 739 -16.15 17.80 -10.82
C PRO A 739 -15.22 17.25 -9.74
N GLU A 740 -15.73 17.14 -8.52
CA GLU A 740 -14.99 16.56 -7.40
C GLU A 740 -14.54 15.11 -7.73
N GLY A 741 -13.31 14.77 -7.35
CA GLY A 741 -12.74 13.43 -7.58
C GLY A 741 -12.28 13.15 -9.02
N ARG A 742 -12.53 14.07 -9.98
CA ARG A 742 -11.98 13.95 -11.34
C ARG A 742 -10.46 13.88 -11.27
N HIS A 743 -9.89 12.97 -12.02
CA HIS A 743 -8.46 12.82 -12.22
C HIS A 743 -8.18 12.42 -13.67
N ALA A 744 -7.00 12.79 -14.15
CA ALA A 744 -6.59 12.59 -15.53
C ALA A 744 -5.09 12.31 -15.60
N GLY A 745 -4.68 11.63 -16.67
CA GLY A 745 -3.27 11.35 -16.91
C GLY A 745 -2.98 11.12 -18.38
N ILE A 746 -1.75 11.41 -18.78
CA ILE A 746 -1.24 11.22 -20.14
C ILE A 746 0.21 10.74 -20.10
N VAL A 747 0.54 9.82 -21.01
CA VAL A 747 1.92 9.42 -21.31
C VAL A 747 2.18 9.58 -22.80
N ILE A 748 3.38 10.05 -23.15
CA ILE A 748 3.96 10.02 -24.49
C ILE A 748 5.35 9.37 -24.38
N LEU A 749 5.62 8.35 -25.18
CA LEU A 749 6.89 7.61 -25.18
C LEU A 749 7.41 7.34 -26.60
N ASP A 750 8.72 7.28 -26.73
CA ASP A 750 9.43 6.82 -27.94
C ASP A 750 9.39 5.28 -27.99
N THR A 751 8.87 4.71 -29.09
CA THR A 751 8.63 3.25 -29.16
C THR A 751 9.87 2.43 -29.45
N GLU A 752 10.93 3.08 -29.92
CA GLU A 752 12.17 2.48 -30.35
C GLU A 752 13.13 2.36 -29.16
N THR A 753 13.17 3.37 -28.30
CA THR A 753 14.03 3.39 -27.11
C THR A 753 13.30 3.06 -25.81
N GLY A 754 11.97 3.22 -25.78
CA GLY A 754 11.17 3.13 -24.55
C GLY A 754 11.28 4.37 -23.65
N ASP A 755 11.87 5.46 -24.15
CA ASP A 755 12.01 6.71 -23.41
C ASP A 755 10.63 7.32 -23.13
N ILE A 756 10.30 7.53 -21.85
CA ILE A 756 9.12 8.30 -21.45
C ILE A 756 9.43 9.78 -21.65
N LEU A 757 8.80 10.40 -22.65
CA LEU A 757 9.05 11.79 -23.04
C LEU A 757 8.20 12.76 -22.23
N ALA A 758 6.98 12.35 -21.91
CA ALA A 758 6.09 13.07 -21.02
C ALA A 758 5.23 12.07 -20.20
N ALA A 759 5.05 12.37 -18.92
CA ALA A 759 4.12 11.72 -18.02
C ALA A 759 3.45 12.81 -17.18
N ALA A 760 2.26 13.25 -17.59
CA ALA A 760 1.54 14.35 -16.96
C ALA A 760 0.28 13.83 -16.26
N GLY A 761 -0.09 14.46 -15.14
CA GLY A 761 -1.18 13.98 -14.29
C GLY A 761 -1.87 15.10 -13.55
N ALA A 762 -3.17 14.95 -13.31
CA ALA A 762 -3.99 15.98 -12.66
C ALA A 762 -5.12 15.36 -11.83
N GLY A 763 -5.68 16.17 -10.92
CA GLY A 763 -6.84 15.81 -10.10
C GLY A 763 -6.54 15.03 -8.83
N ALA A 764 -5.26 14.81 -8.50
CA ALA A 764 -4.86 14.20 -7.23
C ALA A 764 -4.91 15.20 -6.04
N GLY A 765 -4.94 16.51 -6.34
CA GLY A 765 -4.85 17.61 -5.36
C GLY A 765 -3.63 18.49 -5.61
N ASN A 766 -3.65 19.73 -5.14
CA ASN A 766 -2.52 20.66 -5.24
C ASN A 766 -1.45 20.35 -4.20
N VAL A 767 -0.20 20.13 -4.61
CA VAL A 767 0.88 19.75 -3.69
C VAL A 767 2.02 20.73 -3.83
N THR A 768 2.45 21.30 -2.70
CA THR A 768 3.53 22.27 -2.62
C THR A 768 4.40 21.99 -1.39
N SER A 769 5.54 22.67 -1.31
CA SER A 769 6.36 22.63 -0.09
C SER A 769 5.61 23.18 1.13
N ALA A 770 4.69 24.13 0.93
CA ALA A 770 3.92 24.77 2.01
C ALA A 770 2.93 23.81 2.70
N ASN A 771 2.34 22.84 1.97
CA ASN A 771 1.43 21.85 2.54
C ASN A 771 2.06 20.46 2.74
N TRP A 772 3.39 20.36 2.68
CA TRP A 772 4.13 19.09 2.77
C TRP A 772 3.75 18.25 4.01
N ALA A 773 3.66 18.86 5.19
CA ALA A 773 3.36 18.12 6.42
C ALA A 773 2.03 17.37 6.34
N GLU A 774 0.99 18.02 5.85
CA GLU A 774 -0.35 17.43 5.69
C GLU A 774 -0.34 16.31 4.64
N VAL A 775 0.32 16.55 3.50
CA VAL A 775 0.43 15.58 2.41
C VAL A 775 1.21 14.34 2.84
N ARG A 776 2.34 14.52 3.53
CA ARG A 776 3.15 13.43 4.10
C ARG A 776 2.36 12.59 5.10
N ASP A 777 1.58 13.22 5.96
CA ASP A 777 0.81 12.51 6.98
C ASP A 777 -0.39 11.77 6.36
N PHE A 778 -1.03 12.33 5.33
CA PHE A 778 -2.03 11.62 4.53
C PHE A 778 -1.41 10.42 3.81
N ASP A 779 -0.26 10.61 3.14
CA ASP A 779 0.46 9.56 2.42
C ASP A 779 0.81 8.36 3.30
N ARG A 780 1.25 8.59 4.54
CA ARG A 780 1.55 7.51 5.51
C ARG A 780 0.36 6.62 5.83
N THR A 781 -0.87 7.13 5.72
CA THR A 781 -2.10 6.42 6.12
C THR A 781 -2.91 5.90 4.93
N SER A 782 -2.78 6.55 3.78
CA SER A 782 -3.49 6.24 2.54
C SER A 782 -2.58 6.46 1.32
N PRO A 783 -1.45 5.74 1.21
CA PRO A 783 -0.41 6.05 0.20
C PRO A 783 -0.92 5.87 -1.24
N ALA A 784 -1.83 4.93 -1.48
CA ALA A 784 -2.41 4.69 -2.81
C ALA A 784 -3.24 5.89 -3.32
N ARG A 785 -3.92 6.61 -2.42
CA ARG A 785 -4.77 7.78 -2.73
C ARG A 785 -4.07 9.11 -2.54
N SER A 786 -2.77 9.07 -2.25
CA SER A 786 -1.98 10.24 -1.95
C SER A 786 -1.88 11.15 -3.17
N PRO A 787 -1.91 12.48 -2.99
CA PRO A 787 -1.69 13.41 -4.09
C PRO A 787 -0.25 13.37 -4.62
N LEU A 788 0.63 12.60 -3.96
CA LEU A 788 2.00 12.30 -4.43
C LEU A 788 2.04 11.23 -5.53
N ARG A 789 0.93 10.55 -5.82
CA ARG A 789 0.85 9.54 -6.89
C ARG A 789 0.52 10.23 -8.20
N LEU A 790 1.34 10.00 -9.22
CA LEU A 790 1.12 10.55 -10.55
C LEU A 790 0.15 9.65 -11.34
N PRO A 791 -1.08 10.09 -11.67
CA PRO A 791 -2.08 9.25 -12.34
C PRO A 791 -1.63 8.65 -13.69
N ALA A 792 -0.61 9.22 -14.33
CA ALA A 792 0.00 8.68 -15.55
C ALA A 792 0.68 7.33 -15.34
N LEU A 793 1.19 7.07 -14.13
CA LEU A 793 2.07 5.95 -13.79
C LEU A 793 1.52 5.09 -12.65
N GLN A 794 0.69 5.65 -11.79
CA GLN A 794 0.29 5.02 -10.54
C GLN A 794 -1.20 5.18 -10.29
N HIS A 795 -1.83 4.14 -9.74
CA HIS A 795 -3.23 4.15 -9.34
C HIS A 795 -3.46 3.31 -8.08
N ASP A 796 -4.57 3.56 -7.39
CA ASP A 796 -5.06 2.78 -6.26
C ASP A 796 -6.02 1.64 -6.65
N GLY A 797 -6.33 1.53 -7.94
CA GLY A 797 -7.24 0.53 -8.49
C GLY A 797 -8.68 1.05 -8.61
N GLY A 798 -9.65 0.15 -8.60
CA GLY A 798 -11.08 0.50 -8.70
C GLY A 798 -11.59 0.81 -10.11
N ALA A 799 -12.90 1.01 -10.22
CA ALA A 799 -13.61 1.14 -11.50
C ALA A 799 -13.19 2.37 -12.32
N HIS A 800 -12.66 3.42 -11.67
CA HIS A 800 -12.21 4.62 -12.37
C HIS A 800 -10.93 4.43 -13.18
N GLN A 801 -10.25 3.29 -13.05
CA GLN A 801 -9.04 2.94 -13.81
C GLN A 801 -9.31 1.95 -14.94
N SER A 802 -10.58 1.58 -15.17
CA SER A 802 -10.94 0.66 -16.24
C SER A 802 -10.72 1.30 -17.61
N PRO A 803 -9.93 0.68 -18.52
CA PRO A 803 -9.65 1.20 -19.87
C PRO A 803 -10.89 1.23 -20.77
N GLY A 804 -11.88 0.38 -20.47
CA GLY A 804 -13.01 0.12 -21.36
C GLY A 804 -12.52 -0.32 -22.74
N SER A 805 -13.18 0.18 -23.78
CA SER A 805 -12.92 -0.27 -25.16
C SER A 805 -11.50 -0.04 -25.72
N THR A 806 -10.59 0.66 -25.03
CA THR A 806 -9.17 0.66 -25.44
C THR A 806 -8.53 -0.72 -25.25
N PHE A 807 -8.96 -1.50 -24.25
CA PHE A 807 -8.45 -2.86 -24.01
C PHE A 807 -8.75 -3.83 -25.16
N LYS A 808 -9.72 -3.53 -26.04
CA LYS A 808 -10.00 -4.35 -27.22
C LYS A 808 -8.80 -4.52 -28.15
N VAL A 809 -7.79 -3.65 -28.09
CA VAL A 809 -6.54 -3.87 -28.82
C VAL A 809 -5.73 -5.04 -28.25
N VAL A 810 -5.80 -5.26 -26.93
CA VAL A 810 -5.23 -6.42 -26.24
C VAL A 810 -6.08 -7.66 -26.52
N SER A 811 -7.42 -7.54 -26.45
CA SER A 811 -8.33 -8.62 -26.86
C SER A 811 -8.08 -9.05 -28.30
N ALA A 812 -7.85 -8.10 -29.21
CA ALA A 812 -7.52 -8.37 -30.61
C ALA A 812 -6.22 -9.16 -30.76
N LEU A 813 -5.17 -8.82 -30.01
CA LEU A 813 -3.93 -9.60 -29.97
C LEU A 813 -4.19 -11.03 -29.48
N GLY A 814 -5.00 -11.19 -28.43
CA GLY A 814 -5.38 -12.52 -27.93
C GLY A 814 -6.16 -13.35 -28.95
N LEU A 815 -7.08 -12.73 -29.69
CA LEU A 815 -7.81 -13.40 -30.76
C LEU A 815 -6.88 -13.82 -31.91
N GLU A 816 -5.90 -12.99 -32.27
CA GLU A 816 -4.90 -13.35 -33.29
C GLU A 816 -3.95 -14.45 -32.79
N ILE A 817 -3.65 -14.54 -31.48
CA ILE A 817 -2.98 -15.73 -30.90
C ILE A 817 -3.85 -16.97 -31.11
N ALA A 818 -5.15 -16.90 -30.81
CA ALA A 818 -6.05 -18.04 -31.00
C ALA A 818 -6.14 -18.48 -32.48
N ALA A 819 -6.18 -17.51 -33.40
CA ALA A 819 -6.24 -17.73 -34.85
C ALA A 819 -5.05 -18.52 -35.41
N GLN A 820 -3.89 -18.51 -34.75
CA GLN A 820 -2.72 -19.32 -35.15
C GLN A 820 -2.99 -20.82 -35.09
N SER A 821 -3.95 -21.25 -34.27
CA SER A 821 -4.29 -22.65 -34.06
C SER A 821 -5.74 -23.00 -34.43
N ASP A 822 -6.60 -22.00 -34.64
CA ASP A 822 -8.01 -22.18 -35.01
C ASP A 822 -8.35 -21.46 -36.34
N PRO A 823 -8.46 -22.19 -37.45
CA PRO A 823 -8.82 -21.64 -38.76
C PRO A 823 -10.20 -20.96 -38.80
N GLN A 824 -11.14 -21.35 -37.93
CA GLN A 824 -12.46 -20.71 -37.88
C GLN A 824 -12.36 -19.33 -37.24
N ILE A 825 -11.54 -19.19 -36.20
CA ILE A 825 -11.23 -17.87 -35.64
C ILE A 825 -10.49 -17.04 -36.68
N ASP A 826 -9.46 -17.56 -37.36
CA ASP A 826 -8.75 -16.79 -38.40
C ASP A 826 -9.70 -16.27 -39.49
N ALA A 827 -10.61 -17.12 -39.97
CA ALA A 827 -11.60 -16.71 -40.95
C ALA A 827 -12.59 -15.65 -40.42
N LEU A 828 -13.01 -15.74 -39.15
CA LEU A 828 -13.84 -14.73 -38.48
C LEU A 828 -13.10 -13.39 -38.39
N LEU A 829 -11.84 -13.40 -37.98
CA LEU A 829 -11.01 -12.19 -37.89
C LEU A 829 -10.75 -11.57 -39.27
N GLY A 830 -10.55 -12.40 -40.29
CA GLY A 830 -10.36 -12.00 -41.68
C GLY A 830 -11.58 -11.38 -42.36
N GLY A 831 -12.76 -11.48 -41.75
CA GLY A 831 -13.98 -10.87 -42.23
C GLY A 831 -14.87 -11.85 -43.00
N MET A 832 -15.85 -12.42 -42.32
CA MET A 832 -16.85 -13.33 -42.89
C MET A 832 -18.11 -12.57 -43.35
N PRO A 833 -18.87 -13.11 -44.32
CA PRO A 833 -20.22 -12.63 -44.60
C PRO A 833 -21.11 -12.72 -43.36
N LEU A 834 -21.96 -11.73 -43.10
CA LEU A 834 -22.85 -11.71 -41.92
C LEU A 834 -23.69 -13.00 -41.75
N PRO A 835 -24.31 -13.57 -42.82
CA PRO A 835 -25.04 -14.83 -42.67
C PRO A 835 -24.15 -16.03 -42.31
N ALA A 836 -22.87 -16.01 -42.69
CA ALA A 836 -21.92 -17.05 -42.31
C ALA A 836 -21.57 -16.98 -40.83
N ILE A 837 -21.42 -15.77 -40.28
CA ILE A 837 -21.21 -15.53 -38.85
C ILE A 837 -22.39 -16.06 -38.03
N ASN A 838 -23.62 -15.71 -38.41
CA ASN A 838 -24.82 -16.17 -37.72
C ASN A 838 -24.96 -17.69 -37.76
N ARG A 839 -24.64 -18.32 -38.90
CA ARG A 839 -24.63 -19.79 -39.01
C ARG A 839 -23.58 -20.41 -38.09
N LEU A 840 -22.38 -19.85 -38.00
CA LEU A 840 -21.33 -20.34 -37.09
C LEU A 840 -21.78 -20.30 -35.62
N ALA A 841 -22.39 -19.20 -35.19
CA ALA A 841 -22.94 -19.08 -33.84
C ALA A 841 -24.05 -20.10 -33.59
N ALA A 842 -25.03 -20.18 -34.49
CA ALA A 842 -26.19 -21.07 -34.36
C ALA A 842 -25.79 -22.55 -34.35
N GLN A 843 -24.86 -22.99 -35.21
CA GLN A 843 -24.36 -24.37 -35.26
C GLN A 843 -23.70 -24.81 -33.96
N ARG A 844 -23.11 -23.86 -33.22
CA ARG A 844 -22.48 -24.12 -31.92
C ARG A 844 -23.39 -23.79 -30.72
N GLY A 845 -24.65 -23.44 -30.98
CA GLY A 845 -25.65 -23.16 -29.94
C GLY A 845 -25.47 -21.81 -29.22
N TYR A 846 -24.64 -20.90 -29.73
CA TYR A 846 -24.48 -19.58 -29.13
C TYR A 846 -25.66 -18.68 -29.48
N GLY A 847 -26.20 -18.00 -28.47
CA GLY A 847 -27.22 -16.95 -28.65
C GLY A 847 -26.64 -15.64 -29.21
N PHE A 848 -25.84 -15.70 -30.26
CA PHE A 848 -25.24 -14.55 -30.94
C PHE A 848 -25.87 -14.33 -32.32
N GLN A 849 -26.20 -13.08 -32.65
CA GLN A 849 -26.61 -12.67 -33.98
C GLN A 849 -26.02 -11.31 -34.34
N THR A 850 -25.72 -11.09 -35.62
CA THR A 850 -25.12 -9.85 -36.12
C THR A 850 -26.06 -8.66 -36.15
N ASP A 851 -27.37 -8.89 -36.23
CA ASP A 851 -28.43 -7.86 -36.18
C ASP A 851 -28.87 -7.55 -34.73
N ALA A 852 -28.34 -8.26 -33.74
CA ALA A 852 -28.66 -8.04 -32.34
C ALA A 852 -27.79 -6.97 -31.66
N ALA A 853 -28.42 -6.18 -30.79
CA ALA A 853 -27.75 -5.18 -29.97
C ALA A 853 -27.08 -5.77 -28.71
N SER A 854 -27.50 -6.97 -28.28
CA SER A 854 -27.04 -7.63 -27.05
C SER A 854 -26.53 -9.05 -27.29
N TYR A 855 -25.63 -9.50 -26.43
CA TYR A 855 -25.12 -10.87 -26.41
C TYR A 855 -24.91 -11.40 -24.98
N PRO A 856 -25.44 -12.59 -24.63
CA PRO A 856 -26.34 -13.41 -25.44
C PRO A 856 -27.72 -12.77 -25.62
N LEU A 857 -28.44 -13.22 -26.64
CA LEU A 857 -29.79 -12.76 -26.99
C LEU A 857 -30.84 -13.04 -25.90
N ASN A 858 -30.61 -14.04 -25.05
CA ASN A 858 -31.56 -14.41 -24.01
C ASN A 858 -31.61 -13.30 -22.94
N PRO A 859 -32.74 -12.57 -22.79
CA PRO A 859 -32.83 -11.44 -21.88
C PRO A 859 -32.77 -11.84 -20.39
N ARG A 860 -32.94 -13.13 -20.07
CA ARG A 860 -32.81 -13.64 -18.69
C ARG A 860 -31.36 -13.84 -18.27
N LEU A 861 -30.43 -13.85 -19.22
CA LEU A 861 -29.01 -14.00 -18.93
C LEU A 861 -28.37 -12.62 -18.79
N ALA A 862 -27.37 -12.52 -17.91
CA ALA A 862 -26.48 -11.36 -17.90
C ALA A 862 -25.84 -11.22 -19.29
N HIS A 863 -25.85 -10.02 -19.85
CA HIS A 863 -25.50 -9.79 -21.26
C HIS A 863 -24.61 -8.54 -21.41
N ILE A 864 -23.97 -8.44 -22.57
CA ILE A 864 -23.23 -7.26 -23.02
C ILE A 864 -24.05 -6.59 -24.12
N THR A 865 -24.16 -5.27 -24.08
CA THR A 865 -24.81 -4.46 -25.11
C THR A 865 -23.81 -3.66 -25.93
N ASN A 866 -24.12 -3.42 -27.19
CA ASN A 866 -23.43 -2.41 -28.00
C ASN A 866 -23.81 -1.01 -27.55
N TYR A 867 -22.89 -0.06 -27.72
CA TYR A 867 -23.15 1.35 -27.43
C TYR A 867 -24.33 1.86 -28.27
N ARG A 868 -25.27 2.57 -27.62
CA ARG A 868 -26.54 3.04 -28.20
C ARG A 868 -27.38 1.92 -28.85
N GLU A 869 -27.24 0.69 -28.37
CA GLU A 869 -28.04 -0.47 -28.79
C GLU A 869 -28.04 -0.71 -30.31
N GLN A 870 -26.92 -0.41 -30.97
CA GLN A 870 -26.81 -0.58 -32.42
C GLN A 870 -26.46 -2.03 -32.81
N SER A 871 -27.08 -2.50 -33.89
CA SER A 871 -26.76 -3.74 -34.61
C SER A 871 -25.40 -3.65 -35.35
N LEU A 872 -24.75 -4.80 -35.57
CA LEU A 872 -23.43 -4.90 -36.21
C LEU A 872 -23.49 -4.77 -37.74
N ASP A 873 -24.61 -5.12 -38.33
CA ASP A 873 -24.88 -5.16 -39.78
C ASP A 873 -24.57 -3.83 -40.50
N ARG A 874 -24.94 -2.69 -39.90
CA ARG A 874 -24.67 -1.34 -40.44
C ARG A 874 -23.18 -0.98 -40.50
N ARG A 875 -22.32 -1.79 -39.88
CA ARG A 875 -20.87 -1.59 -39.81
C ARG A 875 -20.09 -2.57 -40.68
N ALA A 876 -20.79 -3.50 -41.35
CA ALA A 876 -20.20 -4.39 -42.32
C ALA A 876 -19.76 -3.62 -43.58
N GLN A 877 -18.68 -4.07 -44.19
CA GLN A 877 -18.21 -3.59 -45.49
C GLN A 877 -18.51 -4.66 -46.51
N GLU A 878 -19.28 -4.32 -47.55
CA GLU A 878 -19.70 -5.28 -48.59
C GLU A 878 -20.39 -6.53 -48.01
N GLY A 879 -21.15 -6.36 -46.92
CA GLY A 879 -21.83 -7.46 -46.21
C GLY A 879 -20.89 -8.37 -45.40
N ARG A 880 -19.62 -7.97 -45.21
CA ARG A 880 -18.61 -8.70 -44.43
C ARG A 880 -18.19 -7.94 -43.19
N LEU A 881 -17.87 -8.67 -42.12
CA LEU A 881 -17.44 -8.10 -40.86
C LEU A 881 -16.32 -8.94 -40.25
N GLY A 882 -15.19 -8.29 -39.93
CA GLY A 882 -14.04 -8.90 -39.28
C GLY A 882 -13.43 -8.01 -38.22
N LEU A 883 -12.22 -8.35 -37.78
CA LEU A 883 -11.55 -7.67 -36.66
C LEU A 883 -11.33 -6.18 -36.92
N ALA A 884 -10.97 -5.80 -38.15
CA ALA A 884 -10.72 -4.40 -38.50
C ALA A 884 -11.99 -3.53 -38.33
N GLN A 885 -13.14 -3.99 -38.82
CA GLN A 885 -14.42 -3.28 -38.65
C GLN A 885 -14.88 -3.30 -37.19
N ALA A 886 -14.71 -4.43 -36.50
CA ALA A 886 -15.06 -4.55 -35.09
C ALA A 886 -14.26 -3.57 -34.20
N LEU A 887 -12.97 -3.37 -34.48
CA LEU A 887 -12.14 -2.36 -33.80
C LEU A 887 -12.54 -0.92 -34.18
N THR A 888 -12.71 -0.64 -35.49
CA THR A 888 -13.06 0.69 -36.03
C THR A 888 -14.30 1.27 -35.34
N TYR A 889 -15.34 0.45 -35.24
CA TYR A 889 -16.64 0.84 -34.66
C TYR A 889 -16.83 0.38 -33.21
N SER A 890 -15.80 -0.24 -32.61
CA SER A 890 -15.73 -0.66 -31.22
C SER A 890 -16.86 -1.61 -30.77
N LEU A 891 -17.18 -2.62 -31.56
CA LEU A 891 -18.36 -3.48 -31.40
C LEU A 891 -18.27 -4.42 -30.19
N ASN A 892 -19.02 -4.16 -29.10
CA ASN A 892 -18.93 -4.90 -27.84
C ASN A 892 -19.35 -6.37 -27.98
N THR A 893 -20.50 -6.64 -28.62
CA THR A 893 -21.05 -7.99 -28.70
C THR A 893 -20.15 -8.94 -29.50
N TRP A 894 -19.50 -8.44 -30.55
CA TRP A 894 -18.54 -9.23 -31.34
C TRP A 894 -17.31 -9.63 -30.54
N PHE A 895 -16.73 -8.70 -29.75
CA PHE A 895 -15.59 -9.00 -28.86
C PHE A 895 -15.99 -9.95 -27.72
N ALA A 896 -17.18 -9.78 -27.15
CA ALA A 896 -17.68 -10.65 -26.08
C ALA A 896 -17.86 -12.10 -26.58
N TRP A 897 -18.45 -12.29 -27.77
CA TRP A 897 -18.65 -13.63 -28.33
C TRP A 897 -17.35 -14.27 -28.81
N SER A 898 -16.48 -13.53 -29.51
CA SER A 898 -15.19 -14.05 -29.96
C SER A 898 -14.26 -14.40 -28.79
N ALA A 899 -14.35 -13.69 -27.66
CA ALA A 899 -13.66 -14.07 -26.44
C ALA A 899 -14.16 -15.41 -25.88
N GLU A 900 -15.49 -15.63 -25.80
CA GLU A 900 -16.01 -16.94 -25.39
C GLU A 900 -15.60 -18.06 -26.36
N LEU A 901 -15.58 -17.78 -27.66
CA LEU A 901 -15.20 -18.73 -28.70
C LEU A 901 -13.73 -19.16 -28.60
N SER A 902 -12.84 -18.25 -28.18
CA SER A 902 -11.40 -18.48 -28.08
C SER A 902 -10.93 -19.04 -26.73
N ASP A 903 -11.72 -18.88 -25.67
CA ASP A 903 -11.36 -19.34 -24.32
C ASP A 903 -11.56 -20.86 -24.16
N ARG A 904 -10.46 -21.59 -24.02
CA ARG A 904 -10.48 -23.05 -23.91
C ARG A 904 -11.13 -23.54 -22.61
N SER A 905 -11.17 -22.71 -21.56
CA SER A 905 -11.84 -23.06 -20.29
C SER A 905 -13.35 -23.25 -20.43
N LEU A 906 -13.92 -22.79 -21.53
CA LEU A 906 -15.34 -22.96 -21.85
C LEU A 906 -15.64 -24.23 -22.66
N PHE A 907 -14.60 -24.97 -23.07
CA PHE A 907 -14.69 -26.23 -23.82
C PHE A 907 -15.53 -26.13 -25.10
N GLY A 908 -15.57 -24.95 -25.72
CA GLY A 908 -16.36 -24.68 -26.94
C GLY A 908 -17.87 -24.71 -26.77
N ARG A 909 -18.39 -24.78 -25.53
CA ARG A 909 -19.82 -24.87 -25.22
C ARG A 909 -20.45 -23.48 -25.13
N PRO A 910 -21.74 -23.30 -25.47
CA PRO A 910 -22.44 -22.03 -25.31
C PRO A 910 -22.81 -21.69 -23.85
N ASP A 911 -22.90 -22.70 -22.99
CA ASP A 911 -23.18 -22.59 -21.56
C ASP A 911 -22.26 -23.52 -20.74
N GLY A 912 -22.12 -23.25 -19.45
CA GLY A 912 -21.26 -24.03 -18.54
C GLY A 912 -19.76 -23.85 -18.80
N GLY A 913 -18.98 -24.91 -18.63
CA GLY A 913 -17.51 -24.86 -18.66
C GLY A 913 -16.90 -24.59 -17.28
N ALA A 914 -15.64 -24.17 -17.26
CA ALA A 914 -14.91 -23.83 -16.03
C ALA A 914 -14.33 -22.39 -16.11
N PRO A 915 -15.19 -21.36 -16.22
CA PRO A 915 -14.74 -19.96 -16.29
C PRO A 915 -13.99 -19.50 -15.03
N ASP A 916 -14.11 -20.22 -13.92
CA ASP A 916 -13.47 -19.93 -12.62
C ASP A 916 -12.14 -20.67 -12.39
N LEU A 917 -11.54 -21.24 -13.44
CA LEU A 917 -10.15 -21.69 -13.37
C LEU A 917 -9.23 -20.52 -12.98
N GLN A 918 -8.33 -20.77 -12.03
CA GLN A 918 -7.37 -19.79 -11.53
C GLN A 918 -5.94 -20.27 -11.77
N ALA A 919 -5.00 -19.34 -11.90
CA ALA A 919 -3.59 -19.64 -12.08
C ALA A 919 -2.90 -19.72 -10.71
N LEU A 920 -2.31 -20.87 -10.36
CA LEU A 920 -1.40 -20.97 -9.22
C LEU A 920 0.02 -20.53 -9.61
N ASP A 921 0.45 -20.91 -10.81
CA ASP A 921 1.62 -20.33 -11.48
C ASP A 921 1.16 -19.23 -12.44
N ALA A 922 1.91 -18.13 -12.53
CA ALA A 922 1.50 -16.92 -13.26
C ALA A 922 1.09 -17.17 -14.73
N ASN A 923 1.73 -18.13 -15.41
CA ASN A 923 1.49 -18.44 -16.82
C ASN A 923 0.60 -19.68 -17.05
N ALA A 924 0.03 -20.27 -16.00
CA ALA A 924 -0.76 -21.51 -16.12
C ALA A 924 -2.01 -21.36 -17.01
N LEU A 925 -2.54 -20.13 -17.12
CA LEU A 925 -3.70 -19.84 -17.95
C LEU A 925 -3.36 -19.33 -19.35
N ASP A 926 -2.10 -19.05 -19.67
CA ASP A 926 -1.73 -18.39 -20.94
C ASP A 926 -2.08 -19.27 -22.16
N GLY A 927 -1.85 -20.59 -22.08
CA GLY A 927 -2.22 -21.54 -23.13
C GLY A 927 -3.73 -21.83 -23.22
N ILE A 928 -4.53 -21.31 -22.29
CA ILE A 928 -5.96 -21.59 -22.12
C ILE A 928 -6.80 -20.35 -22.48
N ARG A 929 -6.31 -19.17 -22.12
CA ARG A 929 -6.97 -17.86 -22.26
C ARG A 929 -6.11 -16.93 -23.12
N PRO A 930 -6.27 -16.94 -24.46
CA PRO A 930 -5.42 -16.17 -25.36
C PRO A 930 -5.40 -14.66 -25.09
N ILE A 931 -6.52 -14.08 -24.62
CA ILE A 931 -6.59 -12.65 -24.25
C ILE A 931 -5.74 -12.34 -23.00
N VAL A 932 -5.78 -13.22 -21.99
CA VAL A 932 -4.94 -13.10 -20.78
C VAL A 932 -3.47 -13.25 -21.17
N ALA A 933 -3.14 -14.20 -22.03
CA ALA A 933 -1.78 -14.40 -22.55
C ALA A 933 -1.25 -13.16 -23.28
N ALA A 934 -2.09 -12.52 -24.11
CA ALA A 934 -1.73 -11.27 -24.78
C ALA A 934 -1.48 -10.14 -23.77
N ALA A 935 -2.31 -10.03 -22.73
CA ALA A 935 -2.12 -9.04 -21.67
C ALA A 935 -0.80 -9.27 -20.90
N HIS A 936 -0.51 -10.50 -20.48
CA HIS A 936 0.76 -10.85 -19.82
C HIS A 936 1.97 -10.56 -20.71
N ARG A 937 1.89 -10.86 -22.01
CA ARG A 937 2.95 -10.53 -22.98
C ARG A 937 3.23 -9.03 -23.09
N LEU A 938 2.23 -8.20 -22.82
CA LEU A 938 2.37 -6.74 -22.80
C LEU A 938 2.77 -6.17 -21.43
N GLY A 939 2.97 -7.02 -20.41
CA GLY A 939 3.39 -6.58 -19.07
C GLY A 939 2.26 -6.36 -18.06
N PHE A 940 1.02 -6.77 -18.35
CA PHE A 940 -0.02 -6.83 -17.32
C PHE A 940 0.41 -7.80 -16.20
N GLU A 941 -0.01 -7.51 -14.97
CA GLU A 941 0.40 -8.18 -13.72
C GLU A 941 1.89 -8.02 -13.34
N GLN A 942 2.67 -7.29 -14.13
CA GLN A 942 4.10 -7.09 -13.87
C GLN A 942 4.35 -5.71 -13.27
N SER A 943 5.25 -5.65 -12.30
CA SER A 943 5.77 -4.38 -11.80
C SER A 943 6.76 -3.81 -12.82
N LEU A 944 6.48 -2.61 -13.33
CA LEU A 944 7.35 -1.93 -14.27
C LEU A 944 8.32 -1.02 -13.49
N ARG A 945 9.61 -1.33 -13.57
CA ARG A 945 10.68 -0.45 -13.08
C ARG A 945 11.13 0.48 -14.20
N LEU A 946 11.30 1.75 -13.89
CA LEU A 946 11.60 2.82 -14.84
C LEU A 946 13.04 3.34 -14.70
N ASP A 947 13.89 2.63 -13.93
CA ASP A 947 15.27 3.00 -13.66
C ASP A 947 16.23 2.71 -14.83
N GLY A 948 15.75 2.08 -15.90
CA GLY A 948 16.56 1.79 -17.08
C GLY A 948 17.73 0.84 -16.80
N GLY A 949 17.65 0.04 -15.72
CA GLY A 949 18.70 -0.86 -15.25
C GLY A 949 19.89 -0.19 -14.56
N LEU A 950 19.73 1.07 -14.13
CA LEU A 950 20.81 1.87 -13.54
C LEU A 950 20.89 1.76 -12.02
N LEU A 951 19.80 1.38 -11.34
CA LEU A 951 19.85 1.20 -9.88
C LEU A 951 20.51 -0.15 -9.54
N PRO A 952 21.25 -0.23 -8.41
CA PRO A 952 21.83 -1.49 -7.94
C PRO A 952 20.78 -2.60 -7.80
N ALA A 953 21.18 -3.85 -8.05
CA ALA A 953 20.27 -5.00 -7.95
C ALA A 953 19.68 -5.18 -6.53
N ASP A 954 20.42 -4.75 -5.51
CA ASP A 954 20.04 -4.76 -4.09
C ASP A 954 19.42 -3.43 -3.62
N PHE A 955 19.07 -2.53 -4.53
CA PHE A 955 18.41 -1.26 -4.19
C PHE A 955 17.14 -1.53 -3.37
N SER A 956 17.00 -0.82 -2.25
CA SER A 956 15.85 -0.93 -1.35
C SER A 956 14.61 -0.24 -1.96
N TRP A 957 13.96 -0.94 -2.88
CA TRP A 957 12.69 -0.53 -3.47
C TRP A 957 11.60 -0.48 -2.41
N ARG A 958 10.86 0.63 -2.36
CA ARG A 958 9.72 0.81 -1.46
C ARG A 958 8.43 0.88 -2.27
N PRO A 959 7.28 0.46 -1.70
CA PRO A 959 5.99 0.70 -2.32
C PRO A 959 5.83 2.19 -2.68
N TRP A 960 5.31 2.46 -3.88
CA TRP A 960 5.06 3.81 -4.40
C TRP A 960 6.28 4.71 -4.67
N ASP A 961 7.50 4.17 -4.67
CA ASP A 961 8.66 4.82 -5.28
C ASP A 961 8.33 5.35 -6.70
N ALA A 962 8.88 6.50 -7.11
CA ALA A 962 8.49 7.21 -8.32
C ALA A 962 9.00 6.54 -9.61
N LEU A 963 10.13 5.84 -9.57
CA LEU A 963 10.67 5.06 -10.71
C LEU A 963 10.01 3.68 -10.87
N GLN A 964 8.76 3.54 -10.44
CA GLN A 964 7.96 2.34 -10.71
C GLN A 964 6.50 2.73 -11.01
N ALA A 965 5.90 1.99 -11.93
CA ALA A 965 4.49 2.12 -12.25
C ALA A 965 3.65 1.08 -11.50
N SER A 966 2.41 1.46 -11.17
CA SER A 966 1.43 0.49 -10.68
C SER A 966 1.19 -0.58 -11.74
N PRO A 967 1.24 -1.88 -11.38
CA PRO A 967 0.90 -2.95 -12.31
C PRO A 967 -0.53 -2.79 -12.80
N ALA A 968 -0.73 -3.00 -14.11
CA ALA A 968 -2.08 -3.20 -14.61
C ALA A 968 -2.59 -4.56 -14.14
N HIS A 969 -3.79 -4.58 -13.57
CA HIS A 969 -4.38 -5.77 -12.96
C HIS A 969 -5.67 -6.16 -13.68
N MET A 970 -5.82 -7.44 -14.03
CA MET A 970 -7.06 -8.03 -14.50
C MET A 970 -7.79 -8.66 -13.33
N ASP A 971 -9.07 -8.34 -13.18
CA ASP A 971 -9.86 -8.96 -12.12
C ASP A 971 -9.98 -10.48 -12.38
N PRO A 972 -10.06 -11.29 -11.31
CA PRO A 972 -10.42 -12.70 -11.42
C PRO A 972 -11.72 -12.91 -12.19
N ILE A 973 -11.71 -13.93 -13.06
CA ILE A 973 -12.87 -14.35 -13.84
C ILE A 973 -13.44 -15.59 -13.16
N HIS A 974 -14.71 -15.53 -12.74
CA HIS A 974 -15.44 -16.65 -12.13
C HIS A 974 -16.64 -17.10 -12.96
N THR A 975 -17.12 -16.25 -13.87
CA THR A 975 -18.29 -16.49 -14.69
C THR A 975 -18.05 -16.08 -16.14
N ARG A 976 -18.85 -16.63 -17.06
CA ARG A 976 -18.84 -16.22 -18.47
C ARG A 976 -19.16 -14.74 -18.65
N HIS A 977 -20.05 -14.18 -17.84
CA HIS A 977 -20.38 -12.76 -17.93
C HIS A 977 -19.17 -11.88 -17.60
N GLU A 978 -18.42 -12.24 -16.57
CA GLU A 978 -17.19 -11.54 -16.21
C GLU A 978 -16.11 -11.66 -17.29
N LEU A 979 -15.98 -12.84 -17.95
CA LEU A 979 -15.11 -13.00 -19.11
C LEU A 979 -15.50 -12.02 -20.24
N ARG A 980 -16.81 -11.90 -20.54
CA ARG A 980 -17.30 -10.97 -21.56
C ARG A 980 -17.02 -9.51 -21.20
N GLN A 981 -17.19 -9.14 -19.92
CA GLN A 981 -16.86 -7.80 -19.43
C GLN A 981 -15.35 -7.51 -19.49
N MET A 982 -14.52 -8.50 -19.14
CA MET A 982 -13.06 -8.42 -19.28
C MET A 982 -12.67 -8.20 -20.74
N ALA A 983 -13.24 -8.96 -21.68
CA ALA A 983 -12.93 -8.84 -23.11
C ALA A 983 -13.18 -7.45 -23.72
N ILE A 984 -14.01 -6.62 -23.07
CA ILE A 984 -14.28 -5.23 -23.47
C ILE A 984 -13.69 -4.17 -22.53
N GLY A 985 -12.83 -4.58 -21.59
CA GLY A 985 -12.03 -3.70 -20.75
C GLY A 985 -12.71 -3.17 -19.49
N LEU A 986 -13.76 -3.83 -18.99
CA LEU A 986 -14.52 -3.36 -17.81
C LEU A 986 -14.05 -3.98 -16.48
N ARG A 987 -13.26 -5.06 -16.52
CA ARG A 987 -12.81 -5.83 -15.35
C ARG A 987 -11.29 -5.85 -15.21
N MET A 988 -10.71 -4.67 -15.11
CA MET A 988 -9.27 -4.46 -14.94
C MET A 988 -8.96 -3.02 -14.56
N GLN A 989 -7.74 -2.77 -14.10
CA GLN A 989 -7.22 -1.46 -13.79
C GLN A 989 -5.90 -1.27 -14.53
N VAL A 990 -5.71 -0.14 -15.20
CA VAL A 990 -4.51 0.14 -15.98
C VAL A 990 -4.01 1.55 -15.75
N THR A 991 -2.73 1.77 -16.06
CA THR A 991 -2.13 3.11 -16.13
C THR A 991 -2.10 3.59 -17.59
N PRO A 992 -2.07 4.91 -17.84
CA PRO A 992 -1.75 5.46 -19.16
C PRO A 992 -0.43 4.92 -19.72
N LEU A 993 0.60 4.75 -18.90
CA LEU A 993 1.84 4.10 -19.34
C LEU A 993 1.58 2.71 -19.94
N GLN A 994 0.82 1.86 -19.25
CA GLN A 994 0.54 0.50 -19.73
C GLN A 994 -0.18 0.50 -21.08
N MET A 995 -1.16 1.39 -21.27
CA MET A 995 -1.91 1.47 -22.54
C MET A 995 -1.07 2.07 -23.67
N ALA A 996 -0.19 3.02 -23.36
CA ALA A 996 0.80 3.52 -24.31
C ALA A 996 1.77 2.40 -24.74
N LEU A 997 2.23 1.55 -23.82
CA LEU A 997 3.07 0.39 -24.13
C LEU A 997 2.35 -0.65 -25.00
N ALA A 998 1.06 -0.91 -24.75
CA ALA A 998 0.25 -1.77 -25.61
C ALA A 998 0.19 -1.23 -27.06
N SER A 999 0.03 0.09 -27.21
CA SER A 999 0.01 0.75 -28.52
C SER A 999 1.39 0.76 -29.19
N ALA A 1000 2.44 1.01 -28.40
CA ALA A 1000 3.82 0.94 -28.85
C ALA A 1000 4.17 -0.44 -29.39
N ALA A 1001 3.75 -1.49 -28.68
CA ALA A 1001 4.03 -2.86 -29.07
C ALA A 1001 3.34 -3.24 -30.39
N ILE A 1002 2.10 -2.79 -30.60
CA ILE A 1002 1.38 -3.00 -31.87
C ILE A 1002 2.06 -2.21 -33.01
N GLY A 1003 2.41 -0.95 -32.76
CA GLY A 1003 3.10 -0.11 -33.75
C GLY A 1003 4.42 -0.73 -34.20
N GLN A 1004 5.28 -1.10 -33.24
CA GLN A 1004 6.63 -1.61 -33.45
C GLN A 1004 6.70 -3.11 -33.77
N GLY A 1005 5.66 -3.88 -33.46
CA GLY A 1005 5.60 -5.33 -33.65
C GLY A 1005 6.43 -6.14 -32.66
N ARG A 1006 6.87 -5.53 -31.55
CA ARG A 1006 7.65 -6.13 -30.46
C ARG A 1006 7.28 -5.45 -29.14
N VAL A 1007 7.49 -6.12 -28.02
CA VAL A 1007 7.25 -5.51 -26.69
C VAL A 1007 8.19 -4.31 -26.50
N VAL A 1008 7.74 -3.25 -25.83
CA VAL A 1008 8.59 -2.08 -25.52
C VAL A 1008 8.82 -2.01 -24.02
N ALA A 1009 10.07 -1.84 -23.59
CA ALA A 1009 10.41 -1.69 -22.18
C ALA A 1009 10.52 -0.20 -21.83
N PRO A 1010 9.69 0.35 -20.95
CA PRO A 1010 9.75 1.76 -20.60
C PRO A 1010 10.97 2.09 -19.73
N ARG A 1011 11.49 3.30 -19.88
CA ARG A 1011 12.47 3.87 -18.94
C ARG A 1011 12.25 5.37 -18.74
N MET A 1012 12.63 5.83 -17.55
CA MET A 1012 12.58 7.24 -17.15
C MET A 1012 13.96 7.75 -16.76
N LEU A 1013 14.80 6.93 -16.15
CA LEU A 1013 16.17 7.27 -15.83
C LEU A 1013 17.07 7.00 -17.03
N LEU A 1014 17.61 8.06 -17.63
CA LEU A 1014 18.45 7.99 -18.83
C LEU A 1014 19.92 7.77 -18.45
N SER A 1015 20.41 8.46 -17.43
CA SER A 1015 21.78 8.35 -16.94
C SER A 1015 21.83 8.48 -15.41
N LEU A 1016 22.86 7.88 -14.80
CA LEU A 1016 23.15 7.98 -13.37
C LEU A 1016 24.66 8.01 -13.15
N GLY A 1017 25.19 9.15 -12.73
CA GLY A 1017 26.63 9.39 -12.65
C GLY A 1017 27.29 9.22 -14.03
N ARG A 1018 28.16 8.21 -14.16
CA ARG A 1018 28.78 7.83 -15.44
C ARG A 1018 28.01 6.72 -16.18
N GLY A 1019 27.03 6.10 -15.54
CA GLY A 1019 26.21 5.04 -16.12
C GLY A 1019 25.19 5.60 -17.11
N GLN A 1020 24.95 4.86 -18.19
CA GLN A 1020 23.95 5.15 -19.20
C GLN A 1020 22.96 3.98 -19.27
N SER A 1021 21.67 4.28 -19.36
CA SER A 1021 20.65 3.25 -19.50
C SER A 1021 20.81 2.53 -20.83
N SER A 1022 20.63 1.21 -20.82
CA SER A 1022 20.56 0.40 -22.04
C SER A 1022 19.11 0.21 -22.49
N VAL A 1023 18.91 0.13 -23.80
CA VAL A 1023 17.62 -0.30 -24.37
C VAL A 1023 17.67 -1.83 -24.46
N PRO A 1024 16.87 -2.56 -23.66
CA PRO A 1024 16.91 -4.00 -23.68
C PRO A 1024 16.41 -4.56 -25.01
N ALA A 1025 16.95 -5.71 -25.41
CA ALA A 1025 16.47 -6.41 -26.59
C ALA A 1025 15.00 -6.84 -26.38
N ALA A 1026 14.12 -6.31 -27.22
CA ALA A 1026 12.68 -6.53 -27.12
C ALA A 1026 12.22 -7.75 -27.93
N PRO A 1027 11.52 -8.72 -27.32
CA PRO A 1027 11.01 -9.88 -28.04
C PRO A 1027 9.92 -9.46 -29.05
N PRO A 1028 9.92 -10.03 -30.27
CA PRO A 1028 8.86 -9.77 -31.24
C PRO A 1028 7.51 -10.23 -30.69
N LEU A 1029 6.42 -9.61 -31.14
CA LEU A 1029 5.06 -10.06 -30.78
C LEU A 1029 4.69 -11.38 -31.45
N GLY A 1030 5.28 -11.75 -32.58
CA GLY A 1030 4.98 -13.02 -33.26
C GLY A 1030 3.49 -13.24 -33.53
N ILE A 1031 2.73 -12.16 -33.69
CA ILE A 1031 1.27 -12.12 -33.90
C ILE A 1031 1.01 -11.31 -35.17
N ARG A 1032 -0.04 -11.64 -35.90
CA ARG A 1032 -0.47 -10.89 -37.08
C ARG A 1032 -1.04 -9.53 -36.67
N LEU A 1033 -0.53 -8.44 -37.25
CA LEU A 1033 -0.86 -7.06 -36.81
C LEU A 1033 -1.59 -6.21 -37.86
N ASP A 1034 -1.60 -6.60 -39.13
CA ASP A 1034 -2.21 -5.85 -40.24
C ASP A 1034 -3.70 -5.55 -39.97
N ARG A 1035 -4.48 -6.53 -39.52
CA ARG A 1035 -5.91 -6.36 -39.20
C ARG A 1035 -6.13 -5.42 -38.01
N ILE A 1036 -5.27 -5.49 -36.99
CA ILE A 1036 -5.32 -4.62 -35.80
C ILE A 1036 -4.97 -3.19 -36.19
N LYS A 1037 -3.88 -3.00 -36.95
CA LYS A 1037 -3.44 -1.70 -37.46
C LYS A 1037 -4.52 -1.07 -38.35
N ALA A 1038 -5.13 -1.84 -39.25
CA ALA A 1038 -6.24 -1.37 -40.08
C ALA A 1038 -7.45 -0.91 -39.23
N GLY A 1039 -7.80 -1.67 -38.19
CA GLY A 1039 -8.87 -1.30 -37.26
C GLY A 1039 -8.58 -0.01 -36.49
N MET A 1040 -7.38 0.12 -35.93
CA MET A 1040 -6.95 1.33 -35.21
C MET A 1040 -6.81 2.56 -36.13
N LYS A 1041 -6.46 2.35 -37.40
CA LYS A 1041 -6.50 3.40 -38.41
C LYS A 1041 -7.93 3.86 -38.69
N GLY A 1042 -8.84 2.90 -38.87
CA GLY A 1042 -10.26 3.17 -39.09
C GLY A 1042 -10.89 3.99 -37.96
N VAL A 1043 -10.49 3.78 -36.70
CA VAL A 1043 -10.96 4.59 -35.55
C VAL A 1043 -10.67 6.08 -35.74
N VAL A 1044 -9.48 6.41 -36.23
CA VAL A 1044 -9.00 7.79 -36.42
C VAL A 1044 -9.59 8.42 -37.67
N ASP A 1045 -9.76 7.64 -38.74
CA ASP A 1045 -10.19 8.18 -40.04
C ASP A 1045 -11.71 8.34 -40.15
N VAL A 1046 -12.47 7.35 -39.69
CA VAL A 1046 -13.94 7.29 -39.90
C VAL A 1046 -14.72 6.85 -38.65
N GLY A 1047 -14.04 6.28 -37.66
CA GLY A 1047 -14.64 5.66 -36.50
C GLY A 1047 -14.79 6.60 -35.30
N THR A 1048 -14.75 5.99 -34.12
CA THR A 1048 -15.05 6.65 -32.84
C THR A 1048 -14.11 7.80 -32.44
N GLY A 1049 -12.90 7.89 -33.01
CA GLY A 1049 -11.95 8.97 -32.75
C GLY A 1049 -11.97 10.08 -33.82
N ALA A 1050 -12.64 9.87 -34.96
CA ALA A 1050 -12.51 10.72 -36.13
C ALA A 1050 -12.91 12.19 -35.88
N GLY A 1051 -13.88 12.43 -34.99
CA GLY A 1051 -14.29 13.78 -34.60
C GLY A 1051 -13.15 14.63 -34.04
N ALA A 1052 -12.24 14.03 -33.25
CA ALA A 1052 -11.12 14.73 -32.62
C ALA A 1052 -9.98 15.06 -33.59
N PHE A 1053 -9.76 14.20 -34.61
CA PHE A 1053 -8.58 14.29 -35.48
C PHE A 1053 -8.86 14.82 -36.90
N ARG A 1054 -10.12 15.13 -37.24
CA ARG A 1054 -10.49 15.61 -38.59
C ARG A 1054 -10.14 17.09 -38.89
N GLY A 1055 -9.70 17.85 -37.90
CA GLY A 1055 -9.40 19.28 -38.05
C GLY A 1055 -8.23 19.55 -38.99
N ALA A 1056 -8.23 20.71 -39.64
CA ALA A 1056 -7.20 21.09 -40.63
C ALA A 1056 -5.78 21.09 -40.04
N ALA A 1057 -5.62 21.52 -38.79
CA ALA A 1057 -4.33 21.52 -38.08
C ALA A 1057 -3.70 20.12 -37.94
N LEU A 1058 -4.49 19.05 -38.05
CA LEU A 1058 -4.02 17.67 -37.95
C LEU A 1058 -3.97 16.96 -39.31
N ALA A 1059 -4.24 17.65 -40.42
CA ALA A 1059 -4.29 17.04 -41.75
C ALA A 1059 -2.96 16.37 -42.15
N GLY A 1060 -1.82 16.96 -41.77
CA GLY A 1060 -0.48 16.39 -42.00
C GLY A 1060 -0.10 15.26 -41.05
N VAL A 1061 -0.68 15.23 -39.84
CA VAL A 1061 -0.38 14.24 -38.79
C VAL A 1061 -1.26 13.00 -38.93
N ARG A 1062 -2.54 13.19 -39.28
CA ARG A 1062 -3.57 12.14 -39.35
C ARG A 1062 -3.18 10.92 -40.20
N PRO A 1063 -2.50 11.04 -41.36
CA PRO A 1063 -2.08 9.88 -42.14
C PRO A 1063 -1.23 8.88 -41.36
N GLY A 1064 -0.35 9.36 -40.49
CA GLY A 1064 0.51 8.53 -39.63
C GLY A 1064 -0.08 8.18 -38.27
N LEU A 1065 -1.30 8.64 -37.95
CA LEU A 1065 -1.93 8.42 -36.64
C LEU A 1065 -2.83 7.18 -36.63
N TYR A 1066 -2.65 6.35 -35.61
CA TYR A 1066 -3.44 5.16 -35.32
C TYR A 1066 -3.91 5.21 -33.87
N GLY A 1067 -5.13 4.77 -33.57
CA GLY A 1067 -5.60 4.80 -32.19
C GLY A 1067 -6.87 4.04 -31.89
N LYS A 1068 -7.24 4.06 -30.62
CA LYS A 1068 -8.45 3.47 -30.07
C LYS A 1068 -9.01 4.33 -28.95
N THR A 1069 -10.32 4.57 -28.97
CA THR A 1069 -11.04 5.22 -27.86
C THR A 1069 -11.59 4.19 -26.87
N GLY A 1070 -11.82 4.61 -25.63
CA GLY A 1070 -12.39 3.80 -24.56
C GLY A 1070 -13.38 4.59 -23.71
N THR A 1071 -14.40 3.90 -23.20
CA THR A 1071 -15.40 4.44 -22.29
C THR A 1071 -15.81 3.30 -21.36
N ALA A 1072 -15.55 3.48 -20.07
CA ALA A 1072 -15.88 2.55 -19.01
C ALA A 1072 -16.87 3.24 -18.06
N PRO A 1073 -18.13 2.78 -17.97
CA PRO A 1073 -19.08 3.36 -17.02
C PRO A 1073 -18.56 3.27 -15.58
N SER A 1074 -18.69 4.36 -14.82
CA SER A 1074 -18.24 4.44 -13.43
C SER A 1074 -19.28 5.07 -12.47
N GLY A 1075 -20.42 5.51 -13.00
CA GLY A 1075 -21.61 5.99 -12.27
C GLY A 1075 -22.84 5.97 -13.19
N GLU A 1076 -23.98 6.52 -12.73
CA GLU A 1076 -25.20 6.58 -13.56
C GLU A 1076 -24.98 7.37 -14.85
N ASP A 1077 -24.41 8.58 -14.73
CA ASP A 1077 -24.16 9.49 -15.86
C ASP A 1077 -22.66 9.80 -16.07
N THR A 1078 -21.77 9.03 -15.44
CA THR A 1078 -20.32 9.27 -15.51
C THR A 1078 -19.55 8.04 -15.98
N ALA A 1079 -18.49 8.28 -16.74
CA ALA A 1079 -17.56 7.27 -17.22
C ALA A 1079 -16.11 7.69 -17.00
N THR A 1080 -15.23 6.70 -16.97
CA THR A 1080 -13.82 6.91 -17.28
C THR A 1080 -13.61 6.75 -18.78
N VAL A 1081 -12.96 7.72 -19.40
CA VAL A 1081 -12.77 7.77 -20.84
C VAL A 1081 -11.31 7.83 -21.23
N TRP A 1082 -11.00 7.17 -22.34
CA TRP A 1082 -9.64 6.88 -22.75
C TRP A 1082 -9.42 7.13 -24.25
N PHE A 1083 -8.19 7.46 -24.61
CA PHE A 1083 -7.64 7.30 -25.94
C PHE A 1083 -6.23 6.71 -25.83
N THR A 1084 -5.89 5.77 -26.72
CA THR A 1084 -4.56 5.20 -26.82
C THR A 1084 -4.18 4.99 -28.28
N GLY A 1085 -2.92 5.18 -28.64
CA GLY A 1085 -2.49 5.09 -30.03
C GLY A 1085 -1.00 5.31 -30.25
N TRP A 1086 -0.59 5.33 -31.51
CA TRP A 1086 0.75 5.72 -31.91
C TRP A 1086 0.73 6.60 -33.16
N LEU A 1087 1.84 7.31 -33.34
CA LEU A 1087 2.11 8.17 -34.46
C LEU A 1087 3.38 7.70 -35.17
N GLU A 1088 3.26 7.38 -36.46
CA GLU A 1088 4.39 6.94 -37.29
C GLU A 1088 5.51 7.98 -37.35
N ALA A 1089 6.75 7.50 -37.52
CA ALA A 1089 7.92 8.35 -37.71
C ALA A 1089 7.74 9.34 -38.86
N GLY A 1090 8.24 10.57 -38.69
CA GLY A 1090 8.15 11.64 -39.69
C GLY A 1090 6.79 12.31 -39.82
N SER A 1091 5.80 11.96 -39.00
CA SER A 1091 4.48 12.60 -39.03
C SER A 1091 4.48 14.01 -38.43
N LEU A 1092 5.38 14.25 -37.47
CA LEU A 1092 5.67 15.57 -36.91
C LEU A 1092 7.02 16.09 -37.40
N PRO A 1093 7.20 17.41 -37.49
CA PRO A 1093 8.49 18.00 -37.83
C PRO A 1093 9.59 17.57 -36.84
N GLY A 1094 10.72 17.06 -37.35
CA GLY A 1094 11.86 16.63 -36.52
C GLY A 1094 11.65 15.32 -35.76
N GLN A 1095 10.46 14.72 -35.80
CA GLN A 1095 10.17 13.43 -35.17
C GLN A 1095 10.75 12.29 -36.03
N THR A 1096 11.85 11.68 -35.58
CA THR A 1096 12.51 10.58 -36.31
C THR A 1096 12.01 9.19 -35.95
N HIS A 1097 11.45 9.02 -34.75
CA HIS A 1097 10.98 7.74 -34.21
C HIS A 1097 9.46 7.74 -34.04
N ARG A 1098 8.83 6.56 -33.99
CA ARG A 1098 7.40 6.45 -33.68
C ARG A 1098 7.16 6.86 -32.22
N LEU A 1099 6.06 7.57 -32.00
CA LEU A 1099 5.61 7.96 -30.67
C LEU A 1099 4.36 7.18 -30.29
N ALA A 1100 4.33 6.55 -29.11
CA ALA A 1100 3.12 5.99 -28.55
C ALA A 1100 2.57 6.90 -27.45
N MET A 1101 1.23 6.93 -27.33
CA MET A 1101 0.56 7.83 -26.41
C MET A 1101 -0.73 7.24 -25.87
N ALA A 1102 -1.05 7.56 -24.63
CA ALA A 1102 -2.34 7.27 -24.03
C ALA A 1102 -2.75 8.38 -23.07
N ALA A 1103 -4.03 8.71 -23.07
CA ALA A 1103 -4.64 9.69 -22.17
C ALA A 1103 -5.94 9.15 -21.59
N PHE A 1104 -6.24 9.52 -20.35
CA PHE A 1104 -7.51 9.20 -19.71
C PHE A 1104 -8.04 10.34 -18.86
N VAL A 1105 -9.36 10.31 -18.66
CA VAL A 1105 -10.10 11.23 -17.80
C VAL A 1105 -11.18 10.47 -17.06
N SER A 1106 -11.20 10.53 -15.73
CA SER A 1106 -12.29 9.98 -14.92
C SER A 1106 -13.45 10.99 -14.78
N HIS A 1107 -14.61 10.52 -14.31
CA HIS A 1107 -15.78 11.35 -14.05
C HIS A 1107 -16.17 12.24 -15.26
N SER A 1108 -16.13 11.65 -16.44
CA SER A 1108 -16.53 12.28 -17.70
C SER A 1108 -18.00 12.00 -17.99
N ASP A 1109 -18.73 13.03 -18.41
CA ASP A 1109 -20.10 12.97 -18.94
C ASP A 1109 -20.15 12.65 -20.45
N ALA A 1110 -18.99 12.62 -21.11
CA ALA A 1110 -18.82 12.39 -22.54
C ALA A 1110 -18.11 11.08 -22.85
N THR A 1111 -17.95 10.74 -24.13
CA THR A 1111 -17.21 9.55 -24.60
C THR A 1111 -15.70 9.77 -24.76
N GLY A 1112 -14.93 8.68 -24.95
CA GLY A 1112 -13.50 8.75 -25.25
C GLY A 1112 -13.14 9.55 -26.50
N GLY A 1113 -14.00 9.55 -27.52
CA GLY A 1113 -13.80 10.36 -28.72
C GLY A 1113 -14.07 11.85 -28.53
N GLU A 1114 -14.86 12.22 -27.53
CA GLU A 1114 -15.32 13.60 -27.27
C GLU A 1114 -14.59 14.28 -26.10
N HIS A 1115 -13.73 13.54 -25.38
CA HIS A 1115 -13.03 14.07 -24.22
C HIS A 1115 -11.56 13.64 -24.13
N ALA A 1116 -11.26 12.34 -24.14
CA ALA A 1116 -9.86 11.88 -24.05
C ALA A 1116 -9.07 12.07 -25.36
N ALA A 1117 -9.66 11.76 -26.51
CA ALA A 1117 -9.01 11.96 -27.82
C ALA A 1117 -8.67 13.44 -28.12
N PRO A 1118 -9.53 14.43 -27.77
CA PRO A 1118 -9.19 15.85 -27.84
C PRO A 1118 -7.93 16.27 -27.08
N VAL A 1119 -7.57 15.61 -25.97
CA VAL A 1119 -6.32 15.88 -25.23
C VAL A 1119 -5.11 15.62 -26.14
N ILE A 1120 -5.08 14.44 -26.78
CA ILE A 1120 -4.01 14.06 -27.71
C ILE A 1120 -4.04 14.95 -28.97
N ALA A 1121 -5.23 15.22 -29.50
CA ALA A 1121 -5.39 16.07 -30.68
C ALA A 1121 -4.80 17.48 -30.47
N ALA A 1122 -5.02 18.08 -29.30
CA ALA A 1122 -4.51 19.40 -28.94
C ALA A 1122 -2.97 19.45 -28.82
N ILE A 1123 -2.36 18.39 -28.27
CA ILE A 1123 -0.89 18.28 -28.21
C ILE A 1123 -0.32 18.14 -29.61
N LEU A 1124 -0.83 17.17 -30.39
CA LEU A 1124 -0.35 16.91 -31.75
C LEU A 1124 -0.53 18.12 -32.67
N SER A 1125 -1.63 18.87 -32.56
CA SER A 1125 -1.83 20.08 -33.35
C SER A 1125 -0.83 21.17 -32.98
N THR A 1126 -0.54 21.32 -31.69
CA THR A 1126 0.44 22.32 -31.23
C THR A 1126 1.84 21.97 -31.75
N LEU A 1127 2.25 20.70 -31.65
CA LEU A 1127 3.55 20.23 -32.14
C LEU A 1127 3.67 20.36 -33.68
N ALA A 1128 2.58 20.12 -34.42
CA ALA A 1128 2.58 20.27 -35.87
C ALA A 1128 2.79 21.73 -36.33
N SER A 1129 2.34 22.72 -35.53
CA SER A 1129 2.43 24.14 -35.87
C SER A 1129 3.76 24.81 -35.52
N GLN A 1130 4.52 24.30 -34.54
CA GLN A 1130 5.72 24.97 -33.99
C GLN A 1130 6.84 25.26 -35.02
N ASN A 1131 6.92 24.53 -36.14
CA ASN A 1131 7.93 24.78 -37.18
C ASN A 1131 7.47 25.68 -38.34
N ALA A 1132 6.18 25.99 -38.46
CA ALA A 1132 5.71 26.93 -39.48
C ALA A 1132 6.14 28.37 -39.16
N GLU A 1133 6.17 28.74 -37.88
CA GLU A 1133 6.60 30.07 -37.42
C GLU A 1133 8.12 30.26 -37.46
N GLN A 1134 8.92 29.20 -37.27
CA GLN A 1134 10.38 29.27 -37.37
C GLN A 1134 10.91 29.27 -38.82
N LYS A 1135 10.09 28.89 -39.81
CA LYS A 1135 10.42 29.06 -41.25
C LYS A 1135 10.01 30.42 -41.81
N GLY A 1136 9.25 31.22 -41.05
CA GLY A 1136 8.81 32.57 -41.40
C GLY A 1136 9.59 33.69 -40.71
N LYS A 1137 10.63 33.35 -39.94
CA LYS A 1137 11.66 34.25 -39.42
C LYS A 1137 13.00 33.84 -40.02
#